data_AF-K0Y2K6-F1
#
_entry.id   AF-K0Y2K6-F1
#
_cell.length_a   1.000
_cell.length_b   1.000
_cell.length_c   1.000
_cell.angle_alpha   90.00
_cell.angle_beta   90.00
_cell.angle_gamma   90.00
#
_symmetry.space_group_name_H-M   'P 1'
#
loop_
_entity.id
_entity.type
_entity.pdbx_description
1 polymer ?
#
loop_
_entity_poly.entity_id
_entity_poly.type
_entity_poly.pdbx_seq_one_letter_code
_entity_poly.pdbx_strand_id
1 'polypeptide(L)'
;MKKNKFVPTVLGLTMLMSFNAYAGTKGWTLENNKWKYYKEDKALKAWQQINNNWYFFNEDGSLKTGWYMDASNNWYFLDSSKTSNEGVLLSGWQWIDGYCYYFEGTDNTTFGKMYSNTAVSGYRVDALGRWINESGTEYYEAGKGISTGNASQSSSNTAKKQGTAVGSGKSSGSGGLGKGGSSGKSGGWGRGGNLGKSSESDSRGKGESSGISGGPDSRDKGESSDKSAGSNIGENTGRSDGLSGLNQGEKREESRILRESKKDGSFSKSEGSISQRKELSPDKDDTQKPNESPVKPATSSNVEIPKEEEKQNTPPKNNKNPETERKESTQDRAEKIKESLITPENNNVVQYTTEDGEIRTIIWVKGINGPFMGEGGDFHKEIIQGGKDTYVTYTVPYSSGDGWYDVNKTTSGGNIDIDKNLCFAAVSSNMLHWWFDQNIEYVDRYIEKNGDIIRANRKLSDLKTSFESPENSKLFELYKVLYGYNERGFYSDLLMDLFINGYTPKTTGATNIESDDLIPNNNGGFFYDVFKGEKLTDRTYGGNYESLSNLLKEILGNGGIVGVSHKVFSRSNHIVTLWGAEYDLNGKLKAVYVSDSDDQDERNVGMKRYEIRNVGGRAKLSTNETDKSAGAEVGYLHILYQGTNQWNNYFR
;
A
#
# COMPACT_ATOMS: atom_id res chain seq x y z
N MET A 1 5.20 30.59 -66.35
CA MET A 1 4.10 29.89 -65.63
C MET A 1 4.50 29.73 -64.17
N LYS A 2 3.64 30.11 -63.21
CA LYS A 2 3.87 29.86 -61.77
C LYS A 2 3.16 28.56 -61.37
N LYS A 3 3.81 27.69 -60.60
CA LYS A 3 3.17 26.56 -59.90
C LYS A 3 3.80 26.37 -58.52
N ASN A 4 3.05 26.70 -57.47
CA ASN A 4 3.33 26.19 -56.13
C ASN A 4 3.07 24.68 -56.10
N LYS A 5 3.80 23.95 -55.26
CA LYS A 5 3.39 22.61 -54.79
C LYS A 5 3.58 22.52 -53.28
N PHE A 6 2.57 21.94 -52.64
CA PHE A 6 2.54 21.61 -51.22
C PHE A 6 3.59 20.53 -50.87
N VAL A 7 3.98 20.52 -49.59
CA VAL A 7 4.61 19.40 -48.89
C VAL A 7 3.79 19.12 -47.64
N PRO A 8 3.52 17.84 -47.31
CA PRO A 8 3.30 17.44 -45.93
C PRO A 8 4.40 16.47 -45.45
N THR A 9 4.80 16.65 -44.20
CA THR A 9 5.85 15.92 -43.50
C THR A 9 5.31 14.61 -42.92
N VAL A 10 6.15 13.56 -42.88
CA VAL A 10 5.98 12.42 -41.95
C VAL A 10 7.32 12.14 -41.28
N LEU A 11 7.37 12.24 -39.95
CA LEU A 11 8.50 11.74 -39.16
C LEU A 11 8.42 10.22 -39.08
N GLY A 12 9.52 9.55 -39.43
CA GLY A 12 9.73 8.13 -39.11
C GLY A 12 10.81 7.99 -38.06
N LEU A 13 10.44 7.57 -36.84
CA LEU A 13 11.38 7.22 -35.78
C LEU A 13 11.71 5.73 -35.91
N THR A 14 12.92 5.37 -36.36
CA THR A 14 13.35 3.97 -36.48
C THR A 14 14.19 3.52 -35.30
N MET A 15 13.64 2.60 -34.51
CA MET A 15 14.34 1.93 -33.41
C MET A 15 15.17 0.75 -33.96
N LEU A 16 16.49 0.84 -33.83
CA LEU A 16 17.42 -0.22 -34.26
C LEU A 16 17.63 -1.24 -33.14
N MET A 17 16.92 -2.37 -33.20
CA MET A 17 17.25 -3.57 -32.43
C MET A 17 18.29 -4.41 -33.19
N SER A 18 19.39 -4.77 -32.54
CA SER A 18 20.42 -5.65 -33.11
C SER A 18 20.04 -7.12 -32.93
N PHE A 19 20.02 -7.89 -34.02
CA PHE A 19 19.64 -9.30 -33.99
C PHE A 19 20.81 -10.23 -33.68
N ASN A 20 20.69 -11.04 -32.63
CA ASN A 20 21.34 -12.35 -32.57
C ASN A 20 20.32 -13.41 -33.02
N ALA A 21 20.68 -14.24 -33.99
CA ALA A 21 19.78 -15.22 -34.57
C ALA A 21 19.75 -16.52 -33.74
N TYR A 22 18.63 -16.77 -33.06
CA TYR A 22 18.22 -18.10 -32.63
C TYR A 22 16.78 -18.33 -33.11
N ALA A 23 16.52 -19.47 -33.76
CA ALA A 23 15.21 -19.76 -34.32
C ALA A 23 14.24 -20.28 -33.24
N GLY A 24 13.05 -19.67 -33.11
CA GLY A 24 11.89 -20.32 -32.51
C GLY A 24 11.28 -19.72 -31.24
N THR A 25 10.89 -18.44 -31.22
CA THR A 25 9.97 -17.88 -30.19
C THR A 25 8.99 -16.84 -30.75
N LYS A 26 8.03 -17.26 -31.59
CA LYS A 26 6.84 -16.43 -31.83
C LYS A 26 5.89 -16.59 -30.64
N GLY A 27 5.54 -15.48 -29.99
CA GLY A 27 4.58 -15.41 -28.88
C GLY A 27 3.28 -14.69 -29.29
N TRP A 28 2.84 -13.70 -28.52
CA TRP A 28 1.73 -12.82 -28.88
C TRP A 28 1.94 -12.17 -30.25
N THR A 29 0.97 -12.32 -31.15
CA THR A 29 1.00 -11.82 -32.53
C THR A 29 -0.39 -11.28 -32.89
N LEU A 30 -0.47 -10.04 -33.40
CA LEU A 30 -1.71 -9.43 -33.85
C LEU A 30 -1.90 -9.69 -35.36
N GLU A 31 -2.88 -10.50 -35.74
CA GLU A 31 -3.19 -10.83 -37.13
C GLU A 31 -4.63 -10.44 -37.47
N ASN A 32 -4.86 -9.70 -38.55
CA ASN A 32 -6.20 -9.30 -39.00
C ASN A 32 -7.07 -8.68 -37.88
N ASN A 33 -6.47 -7.84 -37.04
CA ASN A 33 -7.08 -7.22 -35.85
C ASN A 33 -7.58 -8.22 -34.78
N LYS A 34 -7.00 -9.42 -34.74
CA LYS A 34 -7.22 -10.44 -33.71
C LYS A 34 -5.88 -10.87 -33.11
N TRP A 35 -5.77 -10.84 -31.79
CA TRP A 35 -4.63 -11.41 -31.10
C TRP A 35 -4.59 -12.93 -31.27
N LYS A 36 -3.39 -13.48 -31.42
CA LYS A 36 -3.08 -14.91 -31.35
C LYS A 36 -1.85 -15.10 -30.47
N TYR A 37 -1.67 -16.27 -29.89
CA TYR A 37 -0.42 -16.65 -29.25
C TYR A 37 0.17 -17.85 -29.98
N TYR A 38 1.43 -17.72 -30.40
CA TYR A 38 2.17 -18.83 -31.00
C TYR A 38 3.07 -19.51 -29.96
N LYS A 39 3.37 -20.79 -30.19
CA LYS A 39 4.43 -21.53 -29.51
C LYS A 39 4.95 -22.58 -30.49
N GLU A 40 6.27 -22.67 -30.67
CA GLU A 40 6.89 -23.58 -31.65
C GLU A 40 6.25 -23.45 -33.06
N ASP A 41 6.06 -22.20 -33.50
CA ASP A 41 5.41 -21.79 -34.77
C ASP A 41 3.96 -22.29 -34.97
N LYS A 42 3.29 -22.79 -33.92
CA LYS A 42 1.87 -23.17 -33.92
C LYS A 42 1.03 -22.18 -33.10
N ALA A 43 -0.10 -21.74 -33.65
CA ALA A 43 -1.08 -20.97 -32.88
C ALA A 43 -1.73 -21.85 -31.81
N LEU A 44 -1.81 -21.37 -30.58
CA LEU A 44 -2.49 -22.06 -29.48
C LEU A 44 -4.03 -21.99 -29.62
N LYS A 45 -4.72 -22.91 -28.94
CA LYS A 45 -6.17 -23.11 -28.97
C LYS A 45 -6.71 -23.49 -27.60
N ALA A 46 -8.02 -23.30 -27.39
CA ALA A 46 -8.73 -23.55 -26.14
C ALA A 46 -8.13 -22.79 -24.95
N TRP A 47 -8.38 -23.28 -23.72
CA TRP A 47 -7.79 -22.74 -22.50
C TRP A 47 -6.27 -22.90 -22.50
N GLN A 48 -5.56 -21.82 -22.21
CA GLN A 48 -4.10 -21.78 -22.12
C GLN A 48 -3.68 -20.89 -20.95
N GLN A 49 -2.72 -21.35 -20.16
CA GLN A 49 -2.09 -20.52 -19.14
C GLN A 49 -0.77 -19.95 -19.69
N ILE A 50 -0.66 -18.63 -19.71
CA ILE A 50 0.47 -17.90 -20.28
C ILE A 50 0.86 -16.81 -19.27
N ASN A 51 2.10 -16.82 -18.78
CA ASN A 51 2.59 -15.90 -17.75
C ASN A 51 1.63 -15.83 -16.55
N ASN A 52 1.27 -17.00 -16.00
CA ASN A 52 0.31 -17.24 -14.91
C ASN A 52 -1.16 -16.86 -15.19
N ASN A 53 -1.46 -16.03 -16.18
CA ASN A 53 -2.82 -15.68 -16.58
C ASN A 53 -3.46 -16.76 -17.46
N TRP A 54 -4.76 -17.00 -17.27
CA TRP A 54 -5.56 -17.87 -18.14
C TRP A 54 -6.16 -17.07 -19.29
N TYR A 55 -6.07 -17.63 -20.50
CA TYR A 55 -6.67 -17.10 -21.72
C TYR A 55 -7.44 -18.21 -22.44
N PHE A 56 -8.43 -17.85 -23.24
CA PHE A 56 -9.11 -18.78 -24.15
C PHE A 56 -8.86 -18.39 -25.61
N PHE A 57 -8.41 -19.34 -26.42
CA PHE A 57 -8.22 -19.18 -27.87
C PHE A 57 -9.25 -19.99 -28.65
N ASN A 58 -9.88 -19.36 -29.64
CA ASN A 58 -10.82 -19.99 -30.55
C ASN A 58 -10.13 -21.02 -31.47
N GLU A 59 -10.91 -21.82 -32.20
CA GLU A 59 -10.39 -22.82 -33.15
C GLU A 59 -9.58 -22.23 -34.33
N ASP A 60 -9.74 -20.94 -34.64
CA ASP A 60 -8.90 -20.21 -35.61
C ASP A 60 -7.60 -19.65 -35.00
N GLY A 61 -7.34 -19.96 -33.73
CA GLY A 61 -6.21 -19.47 -32.93
C GLY A 61 -6.39 -18.05 -32.39
N SER A 62 -7.53 -17.39 -32.63
CA SER A 62 -7.77 -16.03 -32.15
C SER A 62 -8.18 -15.98 -30.67
N LEU A 63 -7.66 -15.00 -29.94
CA LEU A 63 -7.99 -14.71 -28.56
C LEU A 63 -9.50 -14.41 -28.41
N LYS A 64 -10.12 -15.02 -27.41
CA LYS A 64 -11.51 -14.77 -27.02
C LYS A 64 -11.54 -13.70 -25.92
N THR A 65 -12.38 -12.70 -26.11
CA THR A 65 -12.73 -11.68 -25.10
C THR A 65 -14.23 -11.70 -24.81
N GLY A 66 -14.64 -11.07 -23.70
CA GLY A 66 -16.00 -11.06 -23.18
C GLY A 66 -16.51 -12.42 -22.70
N TRP A 67 -17.82 -12.50 -22.47
CA TRP A 67 -18.52 -13.70 -22.03
C TRP A 67 -18.19 -14.96 -22.85
N TYR A 68 -17.89 -16.05 -22.16
CA TYR A 68 -17.69 -17.39 -22.70
C TYR A 68 -18.51 -18.40 -21.90
N MET A 69 -19.15 -19.34 -22.58
CA MET A 69 -19.87 -20.45 -21.97
C MET A 69 -19.27 -21.77 -22.46
N ASP A 70 -18.94 -22.67 -21.53
CA ASP A 70 -18.42 -23.98 -21.88
C ASP A 70 -19.52 -25.00 -22.24
N ALA A 71 -19.11 -26.21 -22.64
CA ALA A 71 -20.02 -27.30 -23.01
C ALA A 71 -20.84 -27.86 -21.82
N SER A 72 -20.53 -27.46 -20.58
CA SER A 72 -21.25 -27.83 -19.36
C SER A 72 -22.17 -26.70 -18.85
N ASN A 73 -22.37 -25.64 -19.64
CA ASN A 73 -23.12 -24.42 -19.30
C ASN A 73 -22.53 -23.61 -18.13
N ASN A 74 -21.23 -23.74 -17.85
CA ASN A 74 -20.54 -22.82 -16.95
C ASN A 74 -20.19 -21.53 -17.73
N TRP A 75 -20.44 -20.38 -17.12
CA TRP A 75 -20.05 -19.08 -17.67
C TRP A 75 -18.71 -18.62 -17.11
N TYR A 76 -17.96 -17.91 -17.95
CA TYR A 76 -16.66 -17.30 -17.67
C TYR A 76 -16.64 -15.92 -18.34
N PHE A 77 -15.77 -15.03 -17.88
CA PHE A 77 -15.54 -13.75 -18.55
C PHE A 77 -14.05 -13.55 -18.81
N LEU A 78 -13.70 -13.35 -20.08
CA LEU A 78 -12.37 -12.97 -20.52
C LEU A 78 -12.37 -11.45 -20.72
N ASP A 79 -11.41 -10.71 -20.16
CA ASP A 79 -11.45 -9.24 -20.19
C ASP A 79 -11.58 -8.68 -21.62
N SER A 80 -12.49 -7.73 -21.82
CA SER A 80 -12.72 -7.01 -23.08
C SER A 80 -12.31 -5.54 -23.04
N SER A 81 -11.67 -5.07 -21.96
CA SER A 81 -11.33 -3.67 -21.67
C SER A 81 -10.37 -2.99 -22.66
N LYS A 82 -9.72 -3.74 -23.56
CA LYS A 82 -8.67 -3.24 -24.49
C LYS A 82 -7.47 -2.60 -23.79
N THR A 83 -7.19 -3.06 -22.57
CA THR A 83 -5.98 -2.73 -21.79
C THR A 83 -4.90 -3.82 -21.96
N SER A 84 -3.83 -3.75 -21.17
CA SER A 84 -2.84 -4.84 -21.03
C SER A 84 -3.44 -6.19 -20.59
N ASN A 85 -4.65 -6.19 -20.02
CA ASN A 85 -5.32 -7.38 -19.52
C ASN A 85 -6.25 -8.03 -20.56
N GLU A 86 -6.30 -7.55 -21.81
CA GLU A 86 -7.22 -8.08 -22.83
C GLU A 86 -7.16 -9.61 -22.95
N GLY A 87 -8.33 -10.26 -22.78
CA GLY A 87 -8.50 -11.70 -22.87
C GLY A 87 -8.10 -12.52 -21.64
N VAL A 88 -7.63 -11.88 -20.56
CA VAL A 88 -7.37 -12.55 -19.28
C VAL A 88 -8.69 -13.00 -18.65
N LEU A 89 -8.73 -14.25 -18.16
CA LEU A 89 -9.85 -14.78 -17.40
C LEU A 89 -10.00 -14.05 -16.06
N LEU A 90 -11.17 -13.46 -15.82
CA LEU A 90 -11.49 -12.77 -14.58
C LEU A 90 -11.92 -13.73 -13.47
N SER A 91 -11.64 -13.33 -12.23
CA SER A 91 -12.06 -14.00 -10.99
C SER A 91 -12.57 -12.96 -9.98
N GLY A 92 -13.22 -13.39 -8.91
CA GLY A 92 -13.76 -12.51 -7.87
C GLY A 92 -15.01 -11.72 -8.30
N TRP A 93 -15.32 -10.64 -7.57
CA TRP A 93 -16.42 -9.73 -7.90
C TRP A 93 -16.03 -8.81 -9.06
N GLN A 94 -16.86 -8.76 -10.09
CA GLN A 94 -16.59 -8.03 -11.33
C GLN A 94 -17.82 -7.26 -11.80
N TRP A 95 -17.63 -5.98 -12.11
CA TRP A 95 -18.67 -5.16 -12.75
C TRP A 95 -18.58 -5.30 -14.27
N ILE A 96 -19.67 -5.69 -14.92
CA ILE A 96 -19.78 -5.91 -16.36
C ILE A 96 -21.11 -5.32 -16.84
N ASP A 97 -21.06 -4.41 -17.81
CA ASP A 97 -22.20 -3.66 -18.36
C ASP A 97 -23.15 -3.08 -17.28
N GLY A 98 -22.57 -2.60 -16.18
CA GLY A 98 -23.30 -2.00 -15.06
C GLY A 98 -23.86 -2.98 -14.02
N TYR A 99 -23.75 -4.29 -14.21
CA TYR A 99 -24.13 -5.31 -13.22
C TYR A 99 -22.89 -5.89 -12.52
N CYS A 100 -23.03 -6.31 -11.27
CA CYS A 100 -21.96 -7.00 -10.53
C CYS A 100 -22.16 -8.52 -10.54
N TYR A 101 -21.12 -9.27 -10.86
CA TYR A 101 -21.09 -10.73 -10.92
C TYR A 101 -19.97 -11.29 -10.02
N TYR A 102 -20.06 -12.55 -9.60
CA TYR A 102 -18.94 -13.23 -8.94
C TYR A 102 -18.45 -14.43 -9.74
N PHE A 103 -17.13 -14.50 -9.94
CA PHE A 103 -16.42 -15.61 -10.57
C PHE A 103 -15.51 -16.29 -9.53
N GLU A 104 -15.40 -17.61 -9.57
CA GLU A 104 -14.50 -18.38 -8.71
C GLU A 104 -13.05 -17.85 -8.78
N GLY A 105 -12.40 -17.70 -7.63
CA GLY A 105 -11.02 -17.19 -7.53
C GLY A 105 -10.11 -17.99 -6.58
N THR A 106 -10.64 -19.03 -5.95
CA THR A 106 -9.99 -19.80 -4.87
C THR A 106 -9.79 -21.27 -5.24
N ASP A 107 -10.79 -21.91 -5.86
CA ASP A 107 -10.67 -23.29 -6.34
C ASP A 107 -10.03 -23.32 -7.74
N ASN A 108 -8.78 -23.79 -7.81
CA ASN A 108 -8.02 -23.94 -9.06
C ASN A 108 -8.70 -24.84 -10.11
N THR A 109 -9.62 -25.73 -9.71
CA THR A 109 -10.34 -26.64 -10.62
C THR A 109 -11.56 -25.99 -11.26
N THR A 110 -12.11 -24.94 -10.65
CA THR A 110 -13.25 -24.17 -11.15
C THR A 110 -12.95 -22.69 -11.35
N PHE A 111 -11.69 -22.29 -11.31
CA PHE A 111 -11.23 -20.90 -11.40
C PHE A 111 -11.87 -20.14 -12.58
N GLY A 112 -12.34 -18.93 -12.32
CA GLY A 112 -13.05 -18.06 -13.26
C GLY A 112 -14.49 -18.49 -13.60
N LYS A 113 -15.03 -19.56 -13.01
CA LYS A 113 -16.43 -19.96 -13.19
C LYS A 113 -17.38 -19.00 -12.47
N MET A 114 -18.36 -18.47 -13.19
CA MET A 114 -19.40 -17.62 -12.63
C MET A 114 -20.31 -18.39 -11.66
N TYR A 115 -20.60 -17.78 -10.51
CA TYR A 115 -21.60 -18.25 -9.57
C TYR A 115 -23.01 -17.76 -9.98
N SER A 116 -24.03 -18.60 -9.79
CA SER A 116 -25.43 -18.26 -10.09
C SER A 116 -26.40 -18.96 -9.13
N ASN A 117 -27.51 -18.30 -8.78
CA ASN A 117 -28.57 -18.80 -7.91
C ASN A 117 -28.07 -19.33 -6.55
N THR A 118 -27.22 -18.55 -5.89
CA THR A 118 -26.47 -18.98 -4.70
C THR A 118 -26.04 -17.78 -3.86
N ALA A 119 -25.32 -18.02 -2.75
CA ALA A 119 -24.72 -16.99 -1.93
C ALA A 119 -23.19 -17.13 -1.90
N VAL A 120 -22.49 -16.00 -1.99
CA VAL A 120 -21.03 -15.86 -1.94
C VAL A 120 -20.70 -14.85 -0.85
N SER A 121 -19.96 -15.27 0.18
CA SER A 121 -19.51 -14.41 1.28
C SER A 121 -20.60 -13.54 1.92
N GLY A 122 -21.83 -14.06 2.01
CA GLY A 122 -23.00 -13.37 2.57
C GLY A 122 -23.87 -12.62 1.54
N TYR A 123 -23.37 -12.37 0.34
CA TYR A 123 -24.10 -11.72 -0.76
C TYR A 123 -24.80 -12.75 -1.64
N ARG A 124 -25.96 -12.42 -2.21
CA ARG A 124 -26.73 -13.32 -3.08
C ARG A 124 -26.57 -12.96 -4.55
N VAL A 125 -26.45 -13.97 -5.41
CA VAL A 125 -26.48 -13.81 -6.87
C VAL A 125 -27.69 -14.52 -7.48
N ASP A 126 -28.35 -13.89 -8.44
CA ASP A 126 -29.54 -14.41 -9.12
C ASP A 126 -29.22 -15.55 -10.12
N ALA A 127 -30.23 -16.03 -10.83
CA ALA A 127 -30.08 -17.08 -11.84
C ALA A 127 -29.24 -16.68 -13.06
N LEU A 128 -28.93 -15.38 -13.24
CA LEU A 128 -28.02 -14.85 -14.25
C LEU A 128 -26.64 -14.51 -13.66
N GLY A 129 -26.40 -14.80 -12.37
CA GLY A 129 -25.15 -14.52 -11.67
C GLY A 129 -25.01 -13.08 -11.16
N ARG A 130 -26.06 -12.26 -11.28
CA ARG A 130 -26.03 -10.83 -10.91
C ARG A 130 -26.27 -10.68 -9.42
N TRP A 131 -25.49 -9.81 -8.77
CA TRP A 131 -25.65 -9.48 -7.36
C TRP A 131 -27.04 -8.86 -7.10
N ILE A 132 -27.76 -9.42 -6.13
CA ILE A 132 -29.08 -8.96 -5.67
C ILE A 132 -29.06 -8.59 -4.20
N ASN A 133 -29.91 -7.63 -3.83
CA ASN A 133 -30.16 -7.23 -2.45
C ASN A 133 -31.11 -8.21 -1.72
N GLU A 134 -31.44 -7.90 -0.47
CA GLU A 134 -32.35 -8.73 0.35
C GLU A 134 -33.78 -8.86 -0.22
N SER A 135 -34.25 -7.89 -1.02
CA SER A 135 -35.54 -7.96 -1.72
C SER A 135 -35.47 -8.64 -3.09
N GLY A 136 -34.33 -9.21 -3.47
CA GLY A 136 -34.12 -9.85 -4.78
C GLY A 136 -33.97 -8.89 -5.95
N THR A 137 -33.72 -7.60 -5.67
CA THR A 137 -33.48 -6.56 -6.68
C THR A 137 -32.00 -6.51 -7.05
N GLU A 138 -31.71 -6.50 -8.34
CA GLU A 138 -30.36 -6.40 -8.89
C GLU A 138 -29.65 -5.10 -8.54
N TYR A 139 -28.37 -5.18 -8.16
CA TYR A 139 -27.48 -4.04 -8.09
C TYR A 139 -27.03 -3.67 -9.50
N TYR A 140 -27.44 -2.48 -9.95
CA TYR A 140 -27.13 -1.94 -11.27
C TYR A 140 -26.67 -0.48 -11.17
N GLU A 141 -25.53 -0.17 -11.79
CA GLU A 141 -24.96 1.17 -11.89
C GLU A 141 -24.58 1.43 -13.36
N ALA A 142 -25.32 2.31 -14.03
CA ALA A 142 -25.18 2.53 -15.47
C ALA A 142 -23.75 2.97 -15.85
N GLY A 143 -23.12 2.23 -16.78
CA GLY A 143 -21.76 2.50 -17.25
C GLY A 143 -20.63 2.02 -16.32
N LYS A 144 -20.94 1.32 -15.22
CA LYS A 144 -19.93 0.77 -14.31
C LYS A 144 -19.32 -0.52 -14.83
N GLY A 145 -17.99 -0.63 -14.69
CA GLY A 145 -17.24 -1.84 -15.01
C GLY A 145 -16.91 -2.01 -16.49
N ILE A 146 -16.61 -3.25 -16.88
CA ILE A 146 -16.19 -3.60 -18.24
C ILE A 146 -17.41 -3.56 -19.16
N SER A 147 -17.38 -2.71 -20.19
CA SER A 147 -18.43 -2.72 -21.21
C SER A 147 -18.13 -3.78 -22.28
N THR A 148 -19.14 -4.59 -22.60
CA THR A 148 -19.09 -5.53 -23.73
C THR A 148 -19.70 -4.94 -25.01
N GLY A 149 -20.22 -3.71 -24.96
CA GLY A 149 -20.98 -3.08 -26.03
C GLY A 149 -22.41 -3.60 -26.18
N ASN A 150 -22.86 -4.50 -25.31
CA ASN A 150 -24.11 -5.26 -25.47
C ASN A 150 -25.29 -4.75 -24.61
N ALA A 151 -25.31 -3.44 -24.32
CA ALA A 151 -26.36 -2.76 -23.53
C ALA A 151 -27.77 -2.72 -24.20
N SER A 152 -28.04 -3.60 -25.18
CA SER A 152 -29.33 -3.67 -25.88
C SER A 152 -29.73 -5.07 -26.37
N GLN A 153 -29.28 -6.17 -25.72
CA GLN A 153 -29.88 -7.50 -25.92
C GLN A 153 -29.93 -8.37 -24.64
N SER A 154 -30.96 -8.17 -23.80
CA SER A 154 -31.62 -9.28 -23.09
C SER A 154 -33.01 -8.87 -22.58
N SER A 155 -34.02 -9.01 -23.44
CA SER A 155 -35.43 -8.98 -23.03
C SER A 155 -36.22 -10.06 -23.75
N SER A 156 -35.67 -11.28 -23.84
CA SER A 156 -36.43 -12.47 -24.25
C SER A 156 -35.66 -13.79 -24.08
N ASN A 157 -36.08 -14.64 -23.13
CA ASN A 157 -36.63 -16.00 -23.39
C ASN A 157 -36.20 -17.10 -22.39
N THR A 158 -37.13 -17.40 -21.48
CA THR A 158 -37.57 -18.79 -21.21
C THR A 158 -39.07 -18.85 -21.52
N ALA A 159 -39.64 -19.84 -22.21
CA ALA A 159 -39.07 -21.08 -22.75
C ALA A 159 -39.75 -21.47 -24.08
N LYS A 160 -39.03 -22.19 -24.95
CA LYS A 160 -39.52 -22.64 -26.25
C LYS A 160 -40.00 -24.10 -26.17
N LYS A 161 -41.31 -24.33 -26.28
CA LYS A 161 -41.87 -25.69 -26.49
C LYS A 161 -42.11 -25.89 -27.99
N GLN A 162 -41.57 -26.97 -28.58
CA GLN A 162 -41.69 -27.27 -30.01
C GLN A 162 -43.11 -27.68 -30.41
N GLY A 163 -43.51 -27.42 -31.67
CA GLY A 163 -44.84 -27.83 -32.15
C GLY A 163 -45.29 -27.40 -33.56
N THR A 164 -44.44 -27.47 -34.59
CA THR A 164 -44.80 -27.49 -36.04
C THR A 164 -45.54 -26.30 -36.70
N ALA A 165 -45.30 -26.14 -38.01
CA ALA A 165 -45.85 -25.11 -38.92
C ALA A 165 -47.34 -25.38 -39.26
N VAL A 166 -48.13 -24.49 -39.90
CA VAL A 166 -47.98 -23.86 -41.23
C VAL A 166 -48.97 -22.68 -41.36
N GLY A 167 -48.69 -21.66 -42.20
CA GLY A 167 -49.78 -20.98 -42.94
C GLY A 167 -49.84 -19.45 -42.92
N SER A 168 -49.41 -18.86 -44.03
CA SER A 168 -49.67 -17.50 -44.56
C SER A 168 -51.10 -16.91 -44.41
N GLY A 169 -51.20 -15.57 -44.21
CA GLY A 169 -52.40 -14.75 -44.47
C GLY A 169 -52.45 -13.46 -43.63
N LYS A 170 -52.13 -12.28 -44.19
CA LYS A 170 -53.03 -11.29 -44.81
C LYS A 170 -54.11 -10.63 -43.89
N SER A 171 -53.88 -9.34 -43.64
CA SER A 171 -54.82 -8.20 -43.70
C SER A 171 -56.13 -8.16 -42.87
N SER A 172 -56.27 -7.05 -42.12
CA SER A 172 -57.48 -6.20 -41.95
C SER A 172 -58.84 -6.85 -41.62
N GLY A 173 -59.44 -6.44 -40.49
CA GLY A 173 -60.84 -6.73 -40.19
C GLY A 173 -61.42 -5.84 -39.09
N SER A 174 -62.21 -4.84 -39.50
CA SER A 174 -62.98 -3.95 -38.61
C SER A 174 -64.30 -4.60 -38.14
N GLY A 175 -64.73 -4.29 -36.91
CA GLY A 175 -66.09 -4.54 -36.41
C GLY A 175 -66.09 -4.84 -34.91
N GLY A 176 -67.01 -4.34 -34.07
CA GLY A 176 -68.18 -3.50 -34.35
C GLY A 176 -69.45 -4.06 -33.70
N LEU A 177 -70.01 -3.33 -32.73
CA LEU A 177 -71.35 -3.49 -32.12
C LEU A 177 -71.58 -4.72 -31.21
N GLY A 178 -72.43 -4.57 -30.18
CA GLY A 178 -73.02 -5.77 -29.52
C GLY A 178 -73.63 -5.69 -28.10
N LYS A 179 -74.47 -4.68 -27.78
CA LYS A 179 -75.46 -4.61 -26.68
C LYS A 179 -75.72 -5.85 -25.77
N GLY A 180 -75.97 -5.55 -24.48
CA GLY A 180 -76.87 -6.29 -23.56
C GLY A 180 -76.16 -6.99 -22.39
N GLY A 181 -76.77 -7.16 -21.20
CA GLY A 181 -78.09 -6.76 -20.72
C GLY A 181 -78.33 -7.26 -19.29
N SER A 182 -78.96 -6.43 -18.46
CA SER A 182 -79.13 -6.51 -16.99
C SER A 182 -79.58 -7.85 -16.32
N SER A 183 -79.27 -7.95 -15.02
CA SER A 183 -80.07 -8.52 -13.90
C SER A 183 -79.82 -9.95 -13.38
N GLY A 184 -79.86 -10.10 -12.04
CA GLY A 184 -79.87 -11.39 -11.32
C GLY A 184 -79.43 -11.32 -9.84
N LYS A 185 -80.36 -11.44 -8.87
CA LYS A 185 -80.11 -11.54 -7.40
C LYS A 185 -79.63 -12.96 -7.03
N SER A 186 -79.00 -13.29 -5.88
CA SER A 186 -79.56 -13.21 -4.50
C SER A 186 -78.67 -13.90 -3.42
N GLY A 187 -78.89 -13.57 -2.12
CA GLY A 187 -78.36 -14.26 -0.91
C GLY A 187 -76.94 -13.89 -0.46
N GLY A 188 -76.57 -13.60 0.81
CA GLY A 188 -77.18 -13.77 2.15
C GLY A 188 -76.39 -14.83 2.96
N TRP A 189 -75.89 -14.68 4.21
CA TRP A 189 -76.01 -13.73 5.34
C TRP A 189 -74.60 -13.21 5.79
N GLY A 190 -74.33 -12.16 6.60
CA GLY A 190 -74.84 -11.74 7.94
C GLY A 190 -74.02 -12.43 9.07
N ARG A 191 -73.46 -11.84 10.14
CA ARG A 191 -73.40 -10.51 10.85
C ARG A 191 -72.01 -10.46 11.57
N GLY A 192 -71.46 -9.40 12.20
CA GLY A 192 -71.84 -7.99 12.48
C GLY A 192 -71.05 -7.45 13.72
N GLY A 193 -70.92 -6.12 13.89
CA GLY A 193 -70.22 -5.45 15.04
C GLY A 193 -68.74 -5.09 14.73
N ASN A 194 -68.25 -3.84 14.61
CA ASN A 194 -68.61 -2.52 15.18
C ASN A 194 -68.48 -2.47 16.72
N LEU A 195 -67.93 -1.44 17.39
CA LEU A 195 -67.37 -0.12 16.98
C LEU A 195 -66.67 0.54 18.21
N GLY A 196 -65.75 1.51 18.01
CA GLY A 196 -65.33 2.49 19.05
C GLY A 196 -63.81 2.62 19.21
N LYS A 197 -63.15 3.72 18.80
CA LYS A 197 -63.11 5.09 19.38
C LYS A 197 -62.28 5.19 20.68
N SER A 198 -61.46 6.22 20.94
CA SER A 198 -60.84 7.30 20.14
C SER A 198 -60.04 8.22 21.09
N SER A 199 -58.89 8.76 20.64
CA SER A 199 -58.21 9.99 21.15
C SER A 199 -57.79 10.02 22.66
N GLU A 200 -56.91 10.89 23.19
CA GLU A 200 -56.14 12.04 22.65
C GLU A 200 -54.94 12.44 23.56
N SER A 201 -54.00 13.23 23.01
CA SER A 201 -53.17 14.31 23.63
C SER A 201 -52.26 14.13 24.88
N ASP A 202 -50.98 14.49 24.70
CA ASP A 202 -50.15 15.45 25.49
C ASP A 202 -50.07 15.37 27.05
N SER A 203 -48.90 15.38 27.73
CA SER A 203 -47.91 16.48 27.71
C SER A 203 -46.76 16.34 28.77
N ARG A 204 -45.55 16.81 28.39
CA ARG A 204 -44.55 17.65 29.15
C ARG A 204 -43.94 17.28 30.54
N GLY A 205 -42.62 17.52 30.64
CA GLY A 205 -41.81 17.76 31.87
C GLY A 205 -40.46 17.00 31.82
N LYS A 206 -39.26 17.60 31.58
CA LYS A 206 -38.44 18.51 32.43
C LYS A 206 -38.39 18.10 33.91
N GLY A 207 -37.23 17.94 34.57
CA GLY A 207 -35.81 18.03 34.17
C GLY A 207 -34.89 18.15 35.43
N GLU A 208 -33.56 18.09 35.27
CA GLU A 208 -32.52 18.40 36.31
C GLU A 208 -32.50 17.48 37.57
N SER A 209 -31.46 17.36 38.41
CA SER A 209 -30.01 17.71 38.40
C SER A 209 -29.31 17.00 39.59
N SER A 210 -27.96 16.90 39.58
CA SER A 210 -27.07 16.49 40.70
C SER A 210 -27.12 15.02 41.19
N GLY A 211 -26.06 14.43 41.77
CA GLY A 211 -24.66 14.88 41.86
C GLY A 211 -23.82 14.15 42.94
N ILE A 212 -22.57 13.82 42.58
CA ILE A 212 -21.37 13.72 43.45
C ILE A 212 -21.24 12.57 44.48
N SER A 213 -20.00 12.05 44.56
CA SER A 213 -19.39 11.20 45.61
C SER A 213 -19.92 9.75 45.74
N GLY A 214 -19.09 8.76 46.09
CA GLY A 214 -17.63 8.75 46.25
C GLY A 214 -17.17 7.30 46.51
N GLY A 215 -15.95 6.93 46.09
CA GLY A 215 -15.35 5.66 46.52
C GLY A 215 -14.64 5.83 47.86
N PRO A 216 -13.65 4.98 48.17
CA PRO A 216 -13.51 3.56 47.82
C PRO A 216 -13.48 2.70 49.10
N ASP A 217 -13.44 1.36 49.00
CA ASP A 217 -12.35 0.65 49.70
C ASP A 217 -12.11 -0.77 49.16
N SER A 218 -11.06 -1.36 49.71
CA SER A 218 -10.31 -2.51 49.21
C SER A 218 -10.14 -3.59 50.29
N ARG A 219 -9.53 -4.71 49.89
CA ARG A 219 -8.97 -5.80 50.73
C ARG A 219 -10.02 -6.81 51.22
N ASP A 220 -10.00 -8.04 50.72
CA ASP A 220 -8.96 -9.09 50.85
C ASP A 220 -9.20 -9.97 52.09
N LYS A 221 -9.46 -11.26 51.83
CA LYS A 221 -8.92 -12.45 52.52
C LYS A 221 -9.75 -13.69 52.23
N GLY A 222 -9.09 -14.85 52.20
CA GLY A 222 -9.72 -16.12 52.53
C GLY A 222 -9.46 -17.25 51.55
N GLU A 223 -8.30 -17.90 51.65
CA GLU A 223 -8.15 -19.28 51.19
C GLU A 223 -9.13 -20.20 51.94
N SER A 224 -9.65 -21.24 51.28
CA SER A 224 -9.28 -22.64 51.58
C SER A 224 -10.20 -23.67 50.90
N SER A 225 -9.60 -24.84 50.62
CA SER A 225 -10.16 -26.22 50.57
C SER A 225 -11.68 -26.44 50.76
N ASP A 226 -12.34 -27.44 50.16
CA ASP A 226 -11.83 -28.76 49.72
C ASP A 226 -12.86 -29.54 48.85
N LYS A 227 -12.37 -30.56 48.12
CA LYS A 227 -13.02 -31.84 47.68
C LYS A 227 -14.56 -31.95 47.48
N SER A 228 -14.96 -32.38 46.28
CA SER A 228 -15.63 -33.68 45.99
C SER A 228 -15.96 -33.76 44.48
N ALA A 229 -15.57 -34.80 43.73
CA ALA A 229 -16.25 -36.10 43.54
C ALA A 229 -17.73 -36.00 43.08
N GLY A 230 -18.16 -36.59 41.96
CA GLY A 230 -17.45 -37.30 40.88
C GLY A 230 -18.39 -38.04 39.90
N SER A 231 -17.81 -38.52 38.79
CA SER A 231 -18.20 -39.69 37.96
C SER A 231 -19.59 -39.79 37.29
N ASN A 232 -19.60 -39.90 35.95
CA ASN A 232 -20.04 -41.09 35.16
C ASN A 232 -20.05 -40.68 33.66
N ILE A 233 -19.21 -41.27 32.80
CA ILE A 233 -19.30 -42.61 32.17
C ILE A 233 -20.48 -42.74 31.19
N GLY A 234 -20.14 -43.02 29.93
CA GLY A 234 -21.05 -43.24 28.82
C GLY A 234 -20.27 -43.61 27.56
N GLU A 235 -19.70 -44.82 27.53
CA GLU A 235 -18.97 -45.35 26.37
C GLU A 235 -19.91 -45.63 25.19
N ASN A 236 -19.40 -45.49 23.95
CA ASN A 236 -19.57 -46.57 22.98
C ASN A 236 -18.40 -46.61 21.99
N THR A 237 -18.05 -47.82 21.52
CA THR A 237 -16.81 -48.11 20.77
C THR A 237 -17.11 -48.70 19.39
N GLY A 238 -16.19 -48.55 18.44
CA GLY A 238 -16.27 -49.27 17.16
C GLY A 238 -15.20 -48.90 16.13
N ARG A 239 -14.09 -49.67 16.13
CA ARG A 239 -13.20 -50.09 15.01
C ARG A 239 -13.33 -49.41 13.62
N SER A 240 -12.29 -49.20 12.80
CA SER A 240 -10.82 -49.31 12.90
C SER A 240 -10.22 -48.72 11.57
N ASP A 241 -8.95 -48.81 11.15
CA ASP A 241 -7.77 -49.57 11.60
C ASP A 241 -6.42 -48.95 11.15
N GLY A 242 -5.34 -49.35 11.81
CA GLY A 242 -4.00 -49.61 11.22
C GLY A 242 -3.18 -48.50 10.56
N LEU A 243 -2.14 -48.01 11.25
CA LEU A 243 -0.72 -48.33 10.98
C LEU A 243 0.24 -47.61 11.94
N SER A 244 1.31 -48.30 12.33
CA SER A 244 2.33 -47.88 13.30
C SER A 244 3.63 -47.45 12.63
N GLY A 245 4.38 -46.52 13.24
CA GLY A 245 5.60 -46.00 12.62
C GLY A 245 6.39 -44.96 13.43
N LEU A 246 6.56 -45.22 14.73
CA LEU A 246 7.74 -44.93 15.56
C LEU A 246 8.76 -43.86 15.08
N ASN A 247 8.95 -42.82 15.90
CA ASN A 247 10.25 -42.67 16.55
C ASN A 247 10.16 -41.86 17.88
N GLN A 248 10.76 -42.41 18.94
CA GLN A 248 11.03 -41.70 20.20
C GLN A 248 12.47 -41.15 20.18
N GLY A 249 12.74 -40.09 20.93
CA GLY A 249 14.11 -39.55 21.04
C GLY A 249 14.22 -38.21 21.76
N GLU A 250 13.61 -38.05 22.94
CA GLU A 250 13.86 -36.88 23.79
C GLU A 250 15.02 -37.09 24.79
N LYS A 251 15.53 -35.95 25.29
CA LYS A 251 16.37 -35.71 26.49
C LYS A 251 17.87 -35.89 26.25
N ARG A 252 18.67 -34.81 26.32
CA ARG A 252 18.99 -33.91 27.46
C ARG A 252 19.78 -34.61 28.56
N GLU A 253 21.08 -34.31 28.60
CA GLU A 253 21.85 -34.28 29.83
C GLU A 253 22.36 -32.85 30.04
N GLU A 254 22.01 -32.26 31.19
CA GLU A 254 22.73 -31.12 31.75
C GLU A 254 23.84 -31.65 32.65
N SER A 255 25.03 -31.03 32.62
CA SER A 255 25.95 -31.11 33.75
C SER A 255 26.52 -29.73 34.09
N ARG A 256 26.24 -29.29 35.31
CA ARG A 256 26.87 -28.12 35.95
C ARG A 256 27.99 -28.61 36.86
N ILE A 257 29.17 -27.99 36.76
CA ILE A 257 30.13 -27.92 37.87
C ILE A 257 30.57 -26.46 38.03
N LEU A 258 30.79 -26.05 39.29
CA LEU A 258 30.99 -24.67 39.74
C LEU A 258 32.45 -24.39 40.14
N ARG A 259 32.87 -23.14 39.86
CA ARG A 259 33.80 -22.26 40.62
C ARG A 259 35.18 -22.79 41.08
N GLU A 260 36.22 -22.04 40.72
CA GLU A 260 37.07 -21.14 41.57
C GLU A 260 38.39 -20.82 40.81
N SER A 261 39.14 -19.72 40.99
CA SER A 261 38.91 -18.40 41.62
C SER A 261 40.05 -17.42 41.22
N LYS A 262 39.85 -16.10 41.38
CA LYS A 262 40.89 -15.03 41.51
C LYS A 262 41.77 -14.76 40.24
N LYS A 263 42.36 -13.56 40.02
CA LYS A 263 42.53 -12.34 40.85
C LYS A 263 42.82 -11.09 39.97
N ASP A 264 42.55 -9.91 40.53
CA ASP A 264 43.19 -8.57 40.36
C ASP A 264 43.72 -8.05 39.00
N GLY A 265 43.34 -6.82 38.65
CA GLY A 265 43.97 -6.01 37.60
C GLY A 265 43.23 -4.69 37.33
N SER A 266 43.58 -3.61 38.02
CA SER A 266 42.90 -2.30 37.94
C SER A 266 43.75 -1.21 37.26
N PHE A 267 43.09 -0.15 36.77
CA PHE A 267 43.68 1.10 36.24
C PHE A 267 44.49 0.93 34.92
N SER A 268 44.60 1.93 34.02
CA SER A 268 44.25 3.36 34.09
C SER A 268 43.88 3.95 32.71
N LYS A 269 43.23 5.12 32.70
CA LYS A 269 43.23 6.05 31.56
C LYS A 269 44.63 6.65 31.37
N SER A 270 44.99 6.98 30.13
CA SER A 270 45.94 8.05 29.83
C SER A 270 45.58 8.75 28.51
N GLU A 271 45.27 10.03 28.57
CA GLU A 271 45.35 10.93 27.41
C GLU A 271 46.83 11.28 27.13
N GLY A 272 47.15 11.62 25.89
CA GLY A 272 48.50 12.01 25.49
C GLY A 272 48.50 12.74 24.15
N SER A 273 48.50 14.07 24.20
CA SER A 273 48.31 14.95 23.04
C SER A 273 49.62 15.40 22.36
N ILE A 274 49.49 15.95 21.15
CA ILE A 274 50.42 16.90 20.48
C ILE A 274 51.70 16.33 19.83
N SER A 275 51.76 16.38 18.48
CA SER A 275 52.73 17.26 17.76
C SER A 275 52.54 17.27 16.23
N GLN A 276 52.84 18.42 15.62
CA GLN A 276 52.67 18.71 14.19
C GLN A 276 53.97 18.52 13.36
N ARG A 277 53.81 18.23 12.06
CA ARG A 277 54.62 18.68 10.90
C ARG A 277 53.90 18.19 9.61
N LYS A 278 53.50 19.02 8.63
CA LYS A 278 54.30 19.74 7.60
C LYS A 278 55.43 18.87 7.03
N GLU A 279 55.60 18.65 5.72
CA GLU A 279 55.13 19.26 4.45
C GLU A 279 55.50 18.21 3.36
N LEU A 280 54.87 18.02 2.18
CA LEU A 280 54.79 18.85 0.95
C LEU A 280 54.19 17.95 -0.18
N SER A 281 53.59 18.54 -1.23
CA SER A 281 53.22 17.84 -2.49
C SER A 281 54.38 17.86 -3.52
N PRO A 282 54.27 17.13 -4.66
CA PRO A 282 53.83 17.83 -5.88
C PRO A 282 52.97 17.01 -6.89
N ASP A 283 52.27 17.76 -7.75
CA ASP A 283 51.79 17.51 -9.15
C ASP A 283 51.44 16.08 -9.63
N LYS A 284 50.18 15.81 -10.02
CA LYS A 284 49.52 16.12 -11.33
C LYS A 284 50.08 15.34 -12.53
N ASP A 285 49.24 14.46 -13.09
CA ASP A 285 48.93 14.50 -14.53
C ASP A 285 47.51 13.97 -14.82
N ASP A 286 47.04 14.22 -16.04
CA ASP A 286 45.66 14.20 -16.53
C ASP A 286 45.20 12.82 -17.08
N THR A 287 43.94 12.41 -16.86
CA THR A 287 42.99 12.00 -17.94
C THR A 287 41.60 11.49 -17.50
N GLN A 288 40.58 11.98 -18.21
CA GLN A 288 39.30 11.35 -18.60
C GLN A 288 38.18 11.06 -17.54
N LYS A 289 37.17 11.95 -17.55
CA LYS A 289 35.78 11.67 -17.13
C LYS A 289 35.09 10.60 -18.00
N PRO A 290 34.20 9.79 -17.41
CA PRO A 290 32.94 9.36 -18.04
C PRO A 290 31.74 10.19 -17.56
N ASN A 291 30.65 10.17 -18.34
CA ASN A 291 29.46 11.02 -18.20
C ASN A 291 28.75 10.96 -16.84
N GLU A 292 28.53 12.12 -16.22
CA GLU A 292 27.44 12.33 -15.26
C GLU A 292 26.12 12.53 -16.02
N SER A 293 25.13 11.67 -15.78
CA SER A 293 23.73 11.99 -16.12
C SER A 293 23.21 13.06 -15.15
N PRO A 294 22.37 14.01 -15.59
CA PRO A 294 22.06 15.19 -14.79
C PRO A 294 21.11 14.86 -13.64
N VAL A 295 21.65 14.87 -12.41
CA VAL A 295 20.85 15.01 -11.19
C VAL A 295 20.10 16.34 -11.27
N LYS A 296 18.77 16.30 -11.36
CA LYS A 296 17.94 17.49 -11.18
C LYS A 296 17.93 17.84 -9.69
N PRO A 297 18.26 19.08 -9.28
CA PRO A 297 18.03 19.51 -7.91
C PRO A 297 16.53 19.59 -7.61
N ALA A 298 16.14 19.33 -6.36
CA ALA A 298 14.76 19.46 -5.91
C ALA A 298 14.24 20.91 -6.08
N THR A 299 13.05 21.04 -6.66
CA THR A 299 12.27 22.29 -6.70
C THR A 299 11.56 22.49 -5.35
N SER A 300 11.67 23.62 -4.65
CA SER A 300 12.16 24.93 -5.07
C SER A 300 12.91 25.70 -3.96
N SER A 301 13.61 26.74 -4.38
CA SER A 301 14.02 27.86 -3.52
C SER A 301 13.72 29.16 -4.24
N ASN A 302 12.54 29.75 -4.00
CA ASN A 302 12.18 31.13 -4.37
C ASN A 302 10.98 31.58 -3.53
N VAL A 303 11.24 32.35 -2.46
CA VAL A 303 10.23 33.19 -1.81
C VAL A 303 10.49 34.62 -2.27
N GLU A 304 9.63 35.15 -3.15
CA GLU A 304 9.72 36.55 -3.62
C GLU A 304 8.30 37.16 -3.75
N ILE A 305 7.86 37.90 -2.74
CA ILE A 305 6.68 38.78 -2.81
C ILE A 305 6.89 40.03 -1.92
N PRO A 306 6.09 41.11 -2.03
CA PRO A 306 6.52 42.38 -2.62
C PRO A 306 6.95 43.43 -1.58
N LYS A 307 7.70 44.45 -2.04
CA LYS A 307 8.07 45.61 -1.21
C LYS A 307 6.88 46.55 -1.00
N GLU A 308 6.55 46.85 0.25
CA GLU A 308 5.73 48.01 0.60
C GLU A 308 6.49 49.33 0.28
N GLU A 309 5.75 50.36 -0.09
CA GLU A 309 6.30 51.65 -0.54
C GLU A 309 6.82 52.51 0.64
N GLU A 310 8.14 52.56 0.86
CA GLU A 310 8.73 53.60 1.71
C GLU A 310 8.80 54.95 0.98
N LYS A 311 8.05 55.94 1.49
CA LYS A 311 8.16 57.33 1.07
C LYS A 311 9.46 57.97 1.58
N GLN A 312 10.08 58.77 0.72
CA GLN A 312 11.30 59.54 0.98
C GLN A 312 11.19 60.44 2.24
N ASN A 313 12.30 60.60 2.99
CA ASN A 313 12.93 61.92 3.20
C ASN A 313 14.25 61.93 4.04
N THR A 314 15.31 62.46 3.42
CA THR A 314 16.51 63.17 3.98
C THR A 314 17.48 62.52 5.00
N PRO A 315 18.81 62.76 4.89
CA PRO A 315 19.86 62.21 5.78
C PRO A 315 20.42 63.28 6.76
N PRO A 316 21.49 63.02 7.54
CA PRO A 316 21.39 62.44 8.87
C PRO A 316 21.95 63.35 9.98
N LYS A 317 21.56 63.11 11.25
CA LYS A 317 22.30 63.62 12.42
C LYS A 317 22.46 62.56 13.50
N ASN A 318 23.71 62.42 13.96
CA ASN A 318 24.11 61.54 15.06
C ASN A 318 23.21 61.71 16.29
N ASN A 319 22.72 60.59 16.83
CA ASN A 319 22.65 60.39 18.27
C ASN A 319 22.72 58.91 18.63
N LYS A 320 23.55 58.64 19.64
CA LYS A 320 23.78 57.39 20.40
C LYS A 320 22.70 56.30 20.24
N ASN A 321 23.11 55.12 19.73
CA ASN A 321 22.32 53.90 19.85
C ASN A 321 22.17 53.50 21.33
N PRO A 322 20.94 53.32 21.85
CA PRO A 322 20.67 52.19 22.72
C PRO A 322 20.62 50.90 21.88
N GLU A 323 21.04 49.77 22.46
CA GLU A 323 20.86 48.46 21.83
C GLU A 323 19.37 48.24 21.56
N THR A 324 18.99 48.26 20.29
CA THR A 324 17.62 48.02 19.87
C THR A 324 17.50 46.54 19.63
N GLU A 325 16.79 45.81 20.50
CA GLU A 325 16.43 44.42 20.28
C GLU A 325 15.69 44.30 18.94
N ARG A 326 16.41 43.86 17.91
CA ARG A 326 15.86 43.69 16.56
C ARG A 326 14.92 42.50 16.64
N LYS A 327 13.61 42.75 16.58
CA LYS A 327 12.60 41.67 16.52
C LYS A 327 12.96 40.74 15.35
N GLU A 328 13.23 39.48 15.67
CA GLU A 328 13.55 38.41 14.72
C GLU A 328 12.43 38.34 13.67
N SER A 329 12.76 38.50 12.39
CA SER A 329 11.74 38.49 11.34
C SER A 329 11.23 37.07 11.07
N THR A 330 10.07 36.96 10.43
CA THR A 330 9.52 35.68 9.98
C THR A 330 10.51 34.90 9.12
N GLN A 331 11.30 35.59 8.27
CA GLN A 331 12.33 34.98 7.45
C GLN A 331 13.54 34.52 8.27
N ASP A 332 14.03 35.32 9.21
CA ASP A 332 15.16 34.94 10.08
C ASP A 332 14.81 33.65 10.85
N ARG A 333 13.57 33.56 11.36
CA ARG A 333 13.05 32.36 12.01
C ARG A 333 12.95 31.17 11.08
N ALA A 334 12.51 31.38 9.83
CA ALA A 334 12.43 30.32 8.83
C ALA A 334 13.81 29.74 8.51
N GLU A 335 14.78 30.58 8.14
CA GLU A 335 16.14 30.12 7.79
C GLU A 335 16.78 29.37 8.97
N LYS A 336 16.61 29.84 10.21
CA LYS A 336 17.08 29.16 11.42
C LYS A 336 16.51 27.75 11.60
N ILE A 337 15.24 27.52 11.24
CA ILE A 337 14.66 26.16 11.27
C ILE A 337 15.28 25.29 10.18
N LYS A 338 15.44 25.81 8.95
CA LYS A 338 16.10 25.11 7.84
C LYS A 338 17.56 24.74 8.15
N GLU A 339 18.35 25.69 8.64
CA GLU A 339 19.72 25.44 9.10
C GLU A 339 19.76 24.36 10.18
N SER A 340 18.79 24.34 11.11
CA SER A 340 18.72 23.33 12.17
C SER A 340 18.34 21.91 11.70
N LEU A 341 17.88 21.75 10.45
CA LEU A 341 17.53 20.46 9.85
C LEU A 341 18.60 19.94 8.88
N ILE A 342 19.56 20.78 8.48
CA ILE A 342 20.64 20.37 7.57
C ILE A 342 21.77 19.73 8.39
N THR A 343 22.18 18.51 8.00
CA THR A 343 23.29 17.77 8.60
C THR A 343 24.33 17.41 7.52
N PRO A 344 25.53 16.92 7.91
CA PRO A 344 26.47 16.29 6.97
C PRO A 344 25.89 15.05 6.25
N GLU A 345 25.01 14.30 6.92
CA GLU A 345 24.44 13.04 6.43
C GLU A 345 23.23 13.24 5.50
N ASN A 346 22.45 14.30 5.72
CA ASN A 346 21.29 14.69 4.93
C ASN A 346 21.09 16.22 4.92
N ASN A 347 21.13 16.81 3.72
CA ASN A 347 20.88 18.22 3.46
C ASN A 347 19.62 18.47 2.62
N ASN A 348 18.74 17.46 2.47
CA ASN A 348 17.54 17.52 1.64
C ASN A 348 16.40 18.30 2.33
N VAL A 349 16.59 19.61 2.47
CA VAL A 349 15.71 20.51 3.21
C VAL A 349 15.16 21.61 2.30
N VAL A 350 13.83 21.69 2.22
CA VAL A 350 13.08 22.60 1.35
C VAL A 350 12.22 23.55 2.19
N GLN A 351 11.99 24.77 1.70
CA GLN A 351 11.04 25.71 2.29
C GLN A 351 10.01 26.16 1.28
N TYR A 352 8.79 26.38 1.75
CA TYR A 352 7.68 26.87 0.93
C TYR A 352 6.68 27.67 1.78
N THR A 353 5.83 28.43 1.11
CA THR A 353 4.70 29.15 1.71
C THR A 353 3.41 28.39 1.43
N THR A 354 2.58 28.18 2.46
CA THR A 354 1.27 27.51 2.31
C THR A 354 0.24 28.44 1.65
N GLU A 355 -0.90 27.87 1.24
CA GLU A 355 -2.09 28.63 0.77
C GLU A 355 -2.52 29.71 1.79
N ASP A 356 -2.35 29.45 3.09
CA ASP A 356 -2.67 30.37 4.20
C ASP A 356 -1.58 31.42 4.48
N GLY A 357 -0.48 31.43 3.72
CA GLY A 357 0.65 32.36 3.90
C GLY A 357 1.64 31.97 4.99
N GLU A 358 1.58 30.76 5.56
CA GLU A 358 2.55 30.30 6.56
C GLU A 358 3.79 29.71 5.90
N ILE A 359 4.99 30.09 6.35
CA ILE A 359 6.23 29.44 5.90
C ILE A 359 6.39 28.09 6.62
N ARG A 360 6.71 27.06 5.83
CA ARG A 360 7.00 25.70 6.29
C ARG A 360 8.38 25.26 5.83
N THR A 361 9.02 24.42 6.64
CA THR A 361 10.30 23.78 6.32
C THR A 361 10.12 22.27 6.33
N ILE A 362 10.49 21.60 5.24
CA ILE A 362 10.44 20.14 5.11
C ILE A 362 11.87 19.62 5.16
N ILE A 363 12.12 18.58 5.96
CA ILE A 363 13.24 17.67 5.73
C ILE A 363 12.71 16.41 5.06
N TRP A 364 13.25 16.12 3.89
CA TRP A 364 12.97 14.92 3.12
C TRP A 364 13.98 13.82 3.47
N VAL A 365 13.63 12.56 3.23
CA VAL A 365 14.58 11.43 3.29
C VAL A 365 15.74 11.70 2.32
N LYS A 366 16.96 11.27 2.70
CA LYS A 366 18.16 11.47 1.89
C LYS A 366 17.98 10.89 0.48
N GLY A 367 18.36 11.66 -0.53
CA GLY A 367 18.44 11.20 -1.93
C GLY A 367 17.12 11.25 -2.71
N ILE A 368 16.00 11.64 -2.10
CA ILE A 368 14.72 11.76 -2.82
C ILE A 368 14.57 13.14 -3.47
N ASN A 369 13.97 13.19 -4.66
CA ASN A 369 13.51 14.42 -5.28
C ASN A 369 12.08 14.68 -4.80
N GLY A 370 11.93 15.56 -3.79
CA GLY A 370 10.61 15.90 -3.25
C GLY A 370 9.73 16.61 -4.29
N PRO A 371 8.39 16.42 -4.24
CA PRO A 371 7.46 17.14 -5.11
C PRO A 371 7.58 18.66 -4.98
N PHE A 372 7.26 19.39 -6.03
CA PHE A 372 7.26 20.86 -6.01
C PHE A 372 6.16 21.36 -5.05
N MET A 373 6.57 22.21 -4.10
CA MET A 373 5.74 22.69 -2.99
C MET A 373 5.34 24.16 -3.16
N GLY A 374 4.13 24.51 -2.70
CA GLY A 374 3.60 25.88 -2.68
C GLY A 374 2.54 26.14 -3.75
N GLU A 375 2.34 27.41 -4.10
CA GLU A 375 1.40 27.81 -5.14
C GLU A 375 1.83 27.22 -6.51
N GLY A 376 0.92 26.50 -7.16
CA GLY A 376 1.22 25.76 -8.39
C GLY A 376 2.05 24.50 -8.20
N GLY A 377 2.19 24.01 -6.95
CA GLY A 377 2.87 22.75 -6.62
C GLY A 377 2.19 21.49 -7.14
N ASP A 378 2.89 20.37 -7.05
CA ASP A 378 2.46 19.08 -7.60
C ASP A 378 1.34 18.41 -6.78
N PHE A 379 1.18 18.79 -5.50
CA PHE A 379 0.16 18.24 -4.62
C PHE A 379 -1.26 18.69 -5.01
N HIS A 380 -2.11 17.70 -5.31
CA HIS A 380 -3.53 17.89 -5.58
C HIS A 380 -4.33 17.84 -4.28
N LYS A 381 -5.13 18.89 -4.05
CA LYS A 381 -6.02 19.02 -2.88
C LYS A 381 -7.40 18.46 -3.20
N GLU A 382 -7.83 17.43 -2.47
CA GLU A 382 -9.20 16.90 -2.50
C GLU A 382 -9.93 17.24 -1.19
N ILE A 383 -11.23 17.57 -1.31
CA ILE A 383 -12.11 17.88 -0.18
C ILE A 383 -13.31 16.94 -0.21
N ILE A 384 -13.45 16.10 0.82
CA ILE A 384 -14.48 15.06 0.91
C ILE A 384 -15.39 15.35 2.11
N GLN A 385 -16.70 15.32 1.91
CA GLN A 385 -17.68 15.53 2.98
C GLN A 385 -18.14 14.18 3.59
N GLY A 386 -17.66 13.86 4.79
CA GLY A 386 -18.02 12.67 5.55
C GLY A 386 -19.10 12.96 6.60
N GLY A 387 -20.35 13.11 6.14
CA GLY A 387 -21.47 13.45 7.03
C GLY A 387 -21.32 14.86 7.62
N LYS A 388 -21.03 14.95 8.93
CA LYS A 388 -20.77 16.24 9.61
C LYS A 388 -19.34 16.73 9.44
N ASP A 389 -18.41 15.84 9.11
CA ASP A 389 -16.99 16.14 9.04
C ASP A 389 -16.57 16.43 7.60
N THR A 390 -15.62 17.33 7.45
CA THR A 390 -14.95 17.63 6.18
C THR A 390 -13.53 17.07 6.28
N TYR A 391 -13.11 16.34 5.26
CA TYR A 391 -11.77 15.78 5.13
C TYR A 391 -11.04 16.48 4.01
N VAL A 392 -9.78 16.85 4.23
CA VAL A 392 -8.90 17.42 3.22
C VAL A 392 -7.68 16.52 3.09
N THR A 393 -7.49 15.99 1.88
CA THR A 393 -6.35 15.14 1.53
C THR A 393 -5.51 15.90 0.51
N TYR A 394 -4.19 15.81 0.62
CA TYR A 394 -3.27 16.26 -0.42
C TYR A 394 -2.49 15.04 -0.92
N THR A 395 -2.56 14.75 -2.22
CA THR A 395 -1.87 13.63 -2.86
C THR A 395 -1.05 14.09 -4.06
N VAL A 396 -0.03 13.34 -4.42
CA VAL A 396 0.66 13.45 -5.71
C VAL A 396 0.81 12.03 -6.30
N PRO A 397 0.56 11.82 -7.60
CA PRO A 397 0.70 10.50 -8.21
C PRO A 397 2.14 9.98 -8.12
N TYR A 398 2.31 8.65 -8.11
CA TYR A 398 3.64 8.05 -8.22
C TYR A 398 4.36 8.45 -9.52
N SER A 399 5.65 8.79 -9.40
CA SER A 399 6.57 9.13 -10.48
C SER A 399 7.90 8.41 -10.27
N SER A 400 8.42 7.79 -11.33
CA SER A 400 9.65 6.99 -11.26
C SER A 400 10.89 7.87 -11.46
N GLY A 401 11.93 7.61 -10.66
CA GLY A 401 13.19 8.37 -10.68
C GLY A 401 13.28 9.46 -9.60
N ASP A 402 12.25 9.62 -8.77
CA ASP A 402 12.22 10.62 -7.69
C ASP A 402 12.74 10.08 -6.34
N GLY A 403 13.28 8.86 -6.29
CA GLY A 403 13.97 8.27 -5.12
C GLY A 403 13.08 7.85 -3.96
N TRP A 404 11.77 8.09 -4.06
CA TRP A 404 10.74 7.53 -3.18
C TRP A 404 9.98 6.40 -3.88
N TYR A 405 9.34 5.53 -3.09
CA TYR A 405 8.70 4.30 -3.58
C TYR A 405 7.32 4.09 -2.99
N ASP A 406 6.50 3.37 -3.74
CA ASP A 406 5.07 3.23 -3.52
C ASP A 406 4.62 1.78 -3.76
N VAL A 407 5.25 0.82 -3.09
CA VAL A 407 4.86 -0.60 -3.20
C VAL A 407 3.42 -0.77 -2.69
N ASN A 408 2.55 -1.17 -3.61
CA ASN A 408 1.13 -1.39 -3.38
C ASN A 408 0.76 -2.87 -3.26
N LYS A 409 -0.27 -3.15 -2.46
CA LYS A 409 -0.87 -4.48 -2.35
C LYS A 409 -1.56 -4.89 -3.66
N THR A 410 -1.91 -6.17 -3.77
CA THR A 410 -2.64 -6.69 -4.92
C THR A 410 -3.98 -5.94 -5.08
N THR A 411 -4.23 -5.35 -6.25
CA THR A 411 -5.44 -4.59 -6.57
C THR A 411 -6.72 -5.43 -6.45
N SER A 412 -7.85 -4.78 -6.22
CA SER A 412 -9.16 -5.43 -6.22
C SER A 412 -9.39 -6.21 -7.53
N GLY A 413 -9.75 -7.49 -7.40
CA GLY A 413 -9.88 -8.43 -8.52
C GLY A 413 -8.67 -9.36 -8.72
N GLY A 414 -7.54 -9.10 -8.05
CA GLY A 414 -6.44 -10.07 -7.89
C GLY A 414 -6.61 -10.96 -6.64
N ASN A 415 -5.57 -11.74 -6.32
CA ASN A 415 -5.49 -12.59 -5.12
C ASN A 415 -5.17 -11.75 -3.86
N ILE A 416 -6.09 -10.87 -3.46
CA ILE A 416 -5.90 -9.94 -2.32
C ILE A 416 -5.63 -10.64 -0.98
N ASP A 417 -6.03 -11.91 -0.83
CA ASP A 417 -5.80 -12.68 0.40
C ASP A 417 -4.31 -12.95 0.66
N ILE A 418 -3.46 -12.92 -0.37
CA ILE A 418 -2.02 -13.16 -0.22
C ILE A 418 -1.34 -12.01 0.55
N ASP A 419 -1.76 -10.76 0.34
CA ASP A 419 -1.08 -9.57 0.86
C ASP A 419 -1.97 -8.59 1.65
N LYS A 420 -3.24 -8.94 1.91
CA LYS A 420 -4.19 -8.16 2.74
C LYS A 420 -3.60 -7.55 4.02
N ASN A 421 -2.73 -8.27 4.72
CA ASN A 421 -2.10 -7.82 5.97
C ASN A 421 -0.60 -7.47 5.82
N LEU A 422 -0.06 -7.44 4.60
CA LEU A 422 1.37 -7.33 4.31
C LEU A 422 1.88 -5.88 4.16
N CYS A 423 1.19 -4.89 4.72
CA CYS A 423 1.67 -3.50 4.76
C CYS A 423 3.07 -3.37 5.39
N PHE A 424 3.36 -4.18 6.42
CA PHE A 424 4.72 -4.26 6.99
C PHE A 424 5.78 -4.71 5.96
N ALA A 425 5.43 -5.62 5.05
CA ALA A 425 6.32 -6.10 4.00
C ALA A 425 6.43 -5.11 2.83
N ALA A 426 5.35 -4.39 2.51
CA ALA A 426 5.37 -3.29 1.54
C ALA A 426 6.29 -2.16 2.01
N VAL A 427 6.14 -1.70 3.25
CA VAL A 427 7.04 -0.72 3.89
C VAL A 427 8.48 -1.22 3.94
N SER A 428 8.71 -2.49 4.29
CA SER A 428 10.06 -3.09 4.25
C SER A 428 10.65 -3.06 2.82
N SER A 429 9.82 -3.29 1.81
CA SER A 429 10.24 -3.26 0.40
C SER A 429 10.58 -1.83 -0.06
N ASN A 430 9.74 -0.84 0.25
CA ASN A 430 10.02 0.57 -0.02
C ASN A 430 11.32 1.04 0.63
N MET A 431 11.53 0.71 1.91
CA MET A 431 12.73 1.08 2.65
C MET A 431 13.98 0.37 2.10
N LEU A 432 13.87 -0.90 1.66
CA LEU A 432 14.97 -1.60 1.02
C LEU A 432 15.28 -1.11 -0.40
N HIS A 433 14.28 -0.72 -1.21
CA HIS A 433 14.51 -0.09 -2.51
C HIS A 433 15.29 1.22 -2.36
N TRP A 434 14.85 2.09 -1.45
CA TRP A 434 15.61 3.30 -1.09
C TRP A 434 17.03 2.97 -0.61
N TRP A 435 17.19 1.94 0.23
CA TRP A 435 18.49 1.54 0.76
C TRP A 435 19.42 0.98 -0.33
N PHE A 436 18.87 0.31 -1.34
CA PHE A 436 19.60 -0.08 -2.55
C PHE A 436 20.09 1.15 -3.31
N ASP A 437 19.23 2.12 -3.59
CA ASP A 437 19.63 3.39 -4.24
C ASP A 437 20.77 4.10 -3.48
N GLN A 438 20.72 4.13 -2.14
CA GLN A 438 21.78 4.76 -1.34
C GLN A 438 23.11 3.97 -1.31
N ASN A 439 23.10 2.69 -1.68
CA ASN A 439 24.24 1.78 -1.55
C ASN A 439 24.61 1.05 -2.84
N ILE A 440 24.05 1.44 -4.00
CA ILE A 440 24.07 0.61 -5.22
C ILE A 440 25.50 0.28 -5.68
N GLU A 441 26.43 1.23 -5.57
CA GLU A 441 27.85 1.01 -5.90
C GLU A 441 28.53 -0.01 -4.96
N TYR A 442 28.19 -0.03 -3.68
CA TYR A 442 28.69 -1.03 -2.73
C TYR A 442 28.08 -2.42 -3.00
N VAL A 443 26.79 -2.47 -3.32
CA VAL A 443 26.09 -3.71 -3.69
C VAL A 443 26.67 -4.30 -4.97
N ASP A 444 27.00 -3.48 -5.97
CA ASP A 444 27.59 -3.93 -7.23
C ASP A 444 29.00 -4.48 -7.02
N ARG A 445 29.85 -3.76 -6.27
CA ARG A 445 31.18 -4.24 -5.85
C ARG A 445 31.10 -5.50 -4.98
N TYR A 446 30.03 -5.68 -4.21
CA TYR A 446 29.82 -6.85 -3.38
C TYR A 446 29.45 -8.08 -4.23
N ILE A 447 28.59 -7.92 -5.23
CA ILE A 447 28.29 -8.97 -6.22
C ILE A 447 29.54 -9.32 -7.05
N GLU A 448 30.34 -8.33 -7.45
CA GLU A 448 31.60 -8.57 -8.16
C GLU A 448 32.61 -9.36 -7.31
N LYS A 449 32.76 -9.02 -6.03
CA LYS A 449 33.70 -9.64 -5.09
C LYS A 449 33.30 -11.07 -4.65
N ASN A 450 32.01 -11.31 -4.40
CA ASN A 450 31.53 -12.56 -3.78
C ASN A 450 30.73 -13.46 -4.73
N GLY A 451 30.44 -12.98 -5.94
CA GLY A 451 29.41 -13.55 -6.79
C GLY A 451 28.00 -13.11 -6.38
N ASP A 452 27.05 -13.45 -7.25
CA ASP A 452 25.64 -13.12 -7.08
C ASP A 452 24.98 -14.05 -6.06
N ILE A 453 24.74 -13.51 -4.86
CA ILE A 453 24.24 -14.26 -3.70
C ILE A 453 22.78 -14.70 -3.94
N ILE A 454 22.50 -15.99 -3.68
CA ILE A 454 21.16 -16.57 -3.82
C ILE A 454 20.57 -16.89 -2.45
N ARG A 455 19.42 -16.29 -2.12
CA ARG A 455 18.61 -16.58 -0.92
C ARG A 455 17.13 -16.66 -1.31
N ALA A 456 16.34 -17.49 -0.63
CA ALA A 456 14.93 -17.73 -0.98
C ALA A 456 14.67 -18.03 -2.48
N ASN A 457 15.61 -18.68 -3.19
CA ASN A 457 15.58 -18.89 -4.64
C ASN A 457 15.44 -17.58 -5.47
N ARG A 458 16.07 -16.50 -4.99
CA ARG A 458 16.24 -15.21 -5.68
C ARG A 458 17.71 -14.82 -5.65
N LYS A 459 18.20 -14.29 -6.77
CA LYS A 459 19.53 -13.69 -6.91
C LYS A 459 19.51 -12.26 -6.38
N LEU A 460 20.61 -11.79 -5.80
CA LEU A 460 20.73 -10.41 -5.37
C LEU A 460 20.67 -9.43 -6.56
N SER A 461 21.23 -9.83 -7.71
CA SER A 461 21.14 -9.05 -8.97
C SER A 461 19.70 -8.78 -9.41
N ASP A 462 18.78 -9.71 -9.14
CA ASP A 462 17.38 -9.62 -9.57
C ASP A 462 16.54 -8.71 -8.65
N LEU A 463 17.08 -8.36 -7.47
CA LEU A 463 16.39 -7.63 -6.40
C LEU A 463 16.89 -6.17 -6.25
N LYS A 464 18.17 -5.91 -6.49
CA LYS A 464 18.81 -4.59 -6.21
C LYS A 464 18.23 -3.39 -6.99
N THR A 465 17.58 -3.63 -8.12
CA THR A 465 16.94 -2.60 -8.97
C THR A 465 15.59 -3.13 -9.46
N SER A 466 14.78 -3.64 -8.54
CA SER A 466 13.62 -4.49 -8.86
C SER A 466 12.24 -3.85 -8.62
N PHE A 467 12.18 -2.53 -8.51
CA PHE A 467 10.94 -1.78 -8.54
C PHE A 467 10.68 -1.35 -9.98
N GLU A 468 9.60 -1.85 -10.57
CA GLU A 468 9.19 -1.54 -11.96
C GLU A 468 7.96 -0.61 -11.96
N SER A 469 7.03 -0.81 -11.03
CA SER A 469 5.86 0.03 -10.76
C SER A 469 5.35 -0.22 -9.32
N PRO A 470 4.39 0.57 -8.80
CA PRO A 470 3.73 0.31 -7.51
C PRO A 470 3.29 -1.14 -7.32
N GLU A 471 2.73 -1.75 -8.36
CA GLU A 471 2.20 -3.11 -8.38
C GLU A 471 3.28 -4.18 -8.63
N ASN A 472 4.49 -3.79 -9.01
CA ASN A 472 5.55 -4.69 -9.47
C ASN A 472 6.89 -4.40 -8.79
N SER A 473 7.11 -5.09 -7.67
CA SER A 473 8.30 -5.01 -6.82
C SER A 473 8.77 -6.43 -6.48
N LYS A 474 9.92 -6.87 -7.00
CA LYS A 474 10.42 -8.24 -6.74
C LYS A 474 10.85 -8.46 -5.28
N LEU A 475 11.16 -7.40 -4.52
CA LEU A 475 11.31 -7.44 -3.07
C LEU A 475 9.97 -7.73 -2.37
N PHE A 476 8.88 -7.11 -2.83
CA PHE A 476 7.55 -7.37 -2.26
C PHE A 476 7.05 -8.77 -2.62
N GLU A 477 7.26 -9.20 -3.87
CA GLU A 477 6.97 -10.58 -4.30
C GLU A 477 7.81 -11.62 -3.54
N LEU A 478 9.07 -11.33 -3.20
CA LEU A 478 9.86 -12.16 -2.27
C LEU A 478 9.15 -12.28 -0.92
N TYR A 479 8.69 -11.18 -0.33
CA TYR A 479 7.96 -11.26 0.94
C TYR A 479 6.56 -11.88 0.83
N LYS A 480 5.86 -11.77 -0.31
CA LYS A 480 4.60 -12.48 -0.57
C LYS A 480 4.82 -14.00 -0.66
N VAL A 481 5.93 -14.44 -1.24
CA VAL A 481 6.34 -15.86 -1.23
C VAL A 481 6.70 -16.36 0.19
N LEU A 482 7.36 -15.53 1.00
CA LEU A 482 7.81 -15.91 2.35
C LEU A 482 6.70 -15.81 3.42
N TYR A 483 5.81 -14.83 3.29
CA TYR A 483 4.87 -14.39 4.34
C TYR A 483 3.44 -14.14 3.86
N GLY A 484 3.10 -14.57 2.65
CA GLY A 484 1.74 -14.49 2.13
C GLY A 484 0.71 -15.17 3.04
N TYR A 485 -0.53 -14.68 3.01
CA TYR A 485 -1.65 -15.16 3.85
C TYR A 485 -1.44 -15.01 5.37
N ASN A 486 -0.44 -14.25 5.83
CA ASN A 486 -0.19 -14.03 7.25
C ASN A 486 -1.32 -13.21 7.93
N GLU A 487 -1.91 -13.75 8.99
CA GLU A 487 -3.01 -13.12 9.73
C GLU A 487 -2.57 -12.16 10.86
N ARG A 488 -1.31 -12.22 11.30
CA ARG A 488 -0.79 -11.47 12.46
C ARG A 488 0.13 -10.33 12.09
N GLY A 489 0.74 -10.40 10.91
CA GLY A 489 1.78 -9.50 10.45
C GLY A 489 3.11 -9.64 11.20
N PHE A 490 4.10 -8.84 10.80
CA PHE A 490 5.35 -8.62 11.52
C PHE A 490 5.61 -7.12 11.68
N TYR A 491 6.63 -6.77 12.45
CA TYR A 491 7.19 -5.42 12.44
C TYR A 491 8.25 -5.33 11.31
N SER A 492 8.26 -4.25 10.52
CA SER A 492 9.06 -4.13 9.29
C SER A 492 10.58 -4.23 9.49
N ASP A 493 11.09 -3.74 10.62
CA ASP A 493 12.50 -3.87 11.01
C ASP A 493 12.96 -5.34 11.00
N LEU A 494 12.10 -6.28 11.39
CA LEU A 494 12.42 -7.70 11.39
C LEU A 494 12.60 -8.28 9.98
N LEU A 495 11.90 -7.74 8.98
CA LEU A 495 12.02 -8.15 7.58
C LEU A 495 13.26 -7.55 6.91
N MET A 496 13.64 -6.32 7.29
CA MET A 496 14.88 -5.69 6.85
C MET A 496 16.10 -6.36 7.49
N ASP A 497 16.05 -6.67 8.80
CA ASP A 497 17.07 -7.48 9.50
C ASP A 497 17.21 -8.88 8.89
N LEU A 498 16.10 -9.51 8.48
CA LEU A 498 16.15 -10.76 7.73
C LEU A 498 16.87 -10.57 6.40
N PHE A 499 16.51 -9.56 5.63
CA PHE A 499 17.06 -9.36 4.29
C PHE A 499 18.58 -9.09 4.32
N ILE A 500 19.00 -8.15 5.18
CA ILE A 500 20.37 -7.66 5.27
C ILE A 500 21.24 -8.66 6.04
N ASN A 501 20.95 -8.87 7.32
CA ASN A 501 21.76 -9.66 8.24
C ASN A 501 21.43 -11.16 8.19
N GLY A 502 20.17 -11.52 7.95
CA GLY A 502 19.69 -12.91 8.04
C GLY A 502 19.06 -13.27 9.38
N TYR A 503 18.70 -12.29 10.21
CA TYR A 503 17.93 -12.57 11.43
C TYR A 503 16.57 -13.20 11.10
N THR A 504 16.17 -14.23 11.84
CA THR A 504 14.83 -14.82 11.67
C THR A 504 13.77 -13.94 12.34
N PRO A 505 12.71 -13.48 11.63
CA PRO A 505 11.70 -12.61 12.23
C PRO A 505 10.99 -13.25 13.44
N LYS A 506 10.97 -12.51 14.56
CA LYS A 506 10.38 -12.98 15.81
C LYS A 506 8.86 -12.85 15.78
N THR A 507 8.16 -13.98 15.86
CA THR A 507 6.68 -14.05 15.92
C THR A 507 6.07 -13.45 17.19
N THR A 508 6.88 -13.20 18.22
CA THR A 508 6.50 -12.44 19.42
C THR A 508 6.44 -10.92 19.19
N GLY A 509 6.95 -10.45 18.05
CA GLY A 509 7.09 -9.03 17.74
C GLY A 509 8.23 -8.33 18.49
N ALA A 510 9.07 -9.04 19.24
CA ALA A 510 10.28 -8.45 19.84
C ALA A 510 11.30 -8.05 18.77
N THR A 511 12.12 -7.01 19.01
CA THR A 511 13.25 -6.64 18.14
C THR A 511 14.31 -7.76 18.11
N ASN A 512 15.12 -7.80 17.06
CA ASN A 512 16.34 -8.61 17.04
C ASN A 512 17.40 -8.03 17.99
N ILE A 513 18.25 -8.91 18.52
CA ILE A 513 19.37 -8.55 19.40
C ILE A 513 20.64 -8.87 18.63
N GLU A 514 21.57 -7.93 18.62
CA GLU A 514 22.85 -8.04 17.94
C GLU A 514 23.66 -9.22 18.50
N SER A 515 24.34 -9.96 17.63
CA SER A 515 24.97 -11.24 17.96
C SER A 515 26.06 -11.58 16.96
N ASP A 516 27.31 -11.61 17.41
CA ASP A 516 28.46 -12.03 16.60
C ASP A 516 28.32 -13.48 16.09
N ASP A 517 27.65 -14.34 16.87
CA ASP A 517 27.37 -15.75 16.54
C ASP A 517 26.08 -15.94 15.70
N LEU A 518 25.60 -14.91 14.99
CA LEU A 518 24.41 -15.03 14.14
C LEU A 518 24.63 -16.06 13.01
N ILE A 519 23.77 -17.08 12.96
CA ILE A 519 23.65 -17.95 11.79
C ILE A 519 22.56 -17.37 10.87
N PRO A 520 22.90 -16.88 9.66
CA PRO A 520 21.92 -16.22 8.79
C PRO A 520 20.88 -17.21 8.26
N ASN A 521 19.61 -16.82 8.29
CA ASN A 521 18.51 -17.57 7.73
C ASN A 521 18.60 -17.63 6.19
N ASN A 522 18.46 -18.82 5.60
CA ASN A 522 18.54 -19.03 4.14
C ASN A 522 17.50 -18.25 3.30
N ASN A 523 16.47 -17.69 3.93
CA ASN A 523 15.49 -16.82 3.28
C ASN A 523 15.94 -15.34 3.19
N GLY A 524 17.10 -15.00 3.75
CA GLY A 524 17.69 -13.66 3.73
C GLY A 524 19.19 -13.72 4.03
N GLY A 525 19.76 -12.71 4.68
CA GLY A 525 21.20 -12.62 4.90
C GLY A 525 21.96 -12.50 3.59
N PHE A 526 21.49 -11.63 2.70
CA PHE A 526 22.16 -11.30 1.45
C PHE A 526 23.51 -10.60 1.69
N PHE A 527 23.62 -9.86 2.79
CA PHE A 527 24.78 -9.05 3.16
C PHE A 527 25.40 -9.44 4.52
N TYR A 528 25.18 -10.69 4.95
CA TYR A 528 25.71 -11.18 6.23
C TYR A 528 27.24 -11.01 6.36
N ASP A 529 28.00 -11.17 5.28
CA ASP A 529 29.47 -11.04 5.32
C ASP A 529 29.95 -9.59 5.57
N VAL A 530 29.06 -8.61 5.34
CA VAL A 530 29.30 -7.17 5.55
C VAL A 530 28.87 -6.75 6.96
N PHE A 531 27.62 -7.06 7.32
CA PHE A 531 26.98 -6.53 8.55
C PHE A 531 26.94 -7.53 9.71
N LYS A 532 27.08 -8.83 9.46
CA LYS A 532 27.02 -9.90 10.47
C LYS A 532 25.82 -9.74 11.39
N GLY A 533 26.03 -9.64 12.71
CA GLY A 533 25.00 -9.35 13.71
C GLY A 533 24.74 -7.86 13.99
N GLU A 534 25.49 -6.93 13.39
CA GLU A 534 25.30 -5.48 13.56
C GLU A 534 24.12 -5.01 12.70
N LYS A 535 23.07 -4.48 13.33
CA LYS A 535 21.83 -4.13 12.63
C LYS A 535 21.88 -2.71 12.10
N LEU A 536 21.34 -2.52 10.89
CA LEU A 536 21.05 -1.19 10.36
C LEU A 536 19.68 -0.64 10.77
N THR A 537 18.90 -1.43 11.52
CA THR A 537 17.54 -1.09 11.94
C THR A 537 17.44 -0.69 13.40
N ASP A 538 16.43 0.13 13.71
CA ASP A 538 15.94 0.33 15.08
C ASP A 538 14.41 0.42 15.10
N ARG A 539 13.80 0.24 16.27
CA ARG A 539 12.37 0.45 16.46
C ARG A 539 12.05 1.14 17.78
N THR A 540 11.50 2.35 17.69
CA THR A 540 11.18 3.22 18.83
C THR A 540 9.71 3.66 18.83
N TYR A 541 9.18 4.10 19.97
CA TYR A 541 7.78 4.52 20.10
C TYR A 541 7.60 5.99 19.71
N GLY A 542 6.79 6.24 18.67
CA GLY A 542 6.52 7.58 18.11
C GLY A 542 5.19 8.21 18.57
N GLY A 543 4.47 7.61 19.52
CA GLY A 543 3.12 8.09 19.88
C GLY A 543 3.06 9.36 20.73
N ASN A 544 4.18 9.82 21.31
CA ASN A 544 4.26 11.13 21.97
C ASN A 544 4.63 12.21 20.94
N TYR A 545 3.86 13.31 20.88
CA TYR A 545 4.03 14.34 19.85
C TYR A 545 5.39 15.06 19.91
N GLU A 546 5.87 15.43 21.10
CA GLU A 546 7.14 16.15 21.25
C GLU A 546 8.34 15.23 20.97
N SER A 547 8.27 13.98 21.45
CA SER A 547 9.28 12.96 21.13
C SER A 547 9.30 12.65 19.63
N LEU A 548 8.16 12.46 18.98
CA LEU A 548 8.05 12.23 17.54
C LEU A 548 8.66 13.39 16.74
N SER A 549 8.31 14.63 17.12
CA SER A 549 8.81 15.84 16.46
C SER A 549 10.34 15.91 16.45
N ASN A 550 11.00 15.46 17.52
CA ASN A 550 12.46 15.44 17.63
C ASN A 550 13.08 14.19 16.97
N LEU A 551 12.49 13.01 17.18
CA LEU A 551 12.95 11.75 16.58
C LEU A 551 12.98 11.85 15.06
N LEU A 552 11.97 12.44 14.42
CA LEU A 552 11.98 12.60 12.95
C LEU A 552 13.09 13.54 12.46
N LYS A 553 13.47 14.59 13.23
CA LYS A 553 14.64 15.42 12.87
C LYS A 553 15.93 14.64 12.97
N GLU A 554 16.09 13.88 14.05
CA GLU A 554 17.29 13.07 14.32
C GLU A 554 17.45 11.97 13.28
N ILE A 555 16.40 11.18 13.02
CA ILE A 555 16.47 10.04 12.10
C ILE A 555 16.68 10.50 10.66
N LEU A 556 15.87 11.46 10.18
CA LEU A 556 15.99 11.97 8.81
C LEU A 556 17.29 12.77 8.64
N GLY A 557 17.69 13.55 9.65
CA GLY A 557 18.97 14.26 9.69
C GLY A 557 20.16 13.29 9.62
N ASN A 558 20.14 12.18 10.36
CA ASN A 558 21.18 11.14 10.29
C ASN A 558 21.09 10.27 9.01
N GLY A 559 20.30 10.68 8.01
CA GLY A 559 20.17 10.01 6.73
C GLY A 559 19.46 8.65 6.81
N GLY A 560 18.62 8.43 7.81
CA GLY A 560 17.74 7.26 7.91
C GLY A 560 16.40 7.46 7.20
N ILE A 561 15.72 6.35 6.91
CA ILE A 561 14.31 6.31 6.47
C ILE A 561 13.42 5.74 7.58
N VAL A 562 12.13 6.10 7.58
CA VAL A 562 11.16 5.72 8.61
C VAL A 562 9.94 5.03 8.01
N GLY A 563 9.54 3.88 8.54
CA GLY A 563 8.18 3.36 8.48
C GLY A 563 7.41 3.79 9.73
N VAL A 564 6.21 4.35 9.59
CA VAL A 564 5.41 4.85 10.73
C VAL A 564 4.14 4.05 10.89
N SER A 565 3.99 3.40 12.05
CA SER A 565 2.80 2.62 12.39
C SER A 565 1.72 3.51 12.99
N HIS A 566 0.44 3.21 12.76
CA HIS A 566 -0.68 3.94 13.36
C HIS A 566 -1.93 3.07 13.53
N LYS A 567 -2.87 3.53 14.37
CA LYS A 567 -4.14 2.82 14.65
C LYS A 567 -5.24 3.28 13.69
N VAL A 568 -5.75 2.36 12.86
CA VAL A 568 -6.84 2.66 11.92
C VAL A 568 -8.21 2.47 12.57
N PHE A 569 -8.35 1.38 13.33
CA PHE A 569 -9.53 1.06 14.13
C PHE A 569 -9.12 0.58 15.52
N SER A 570 -10.08 0.41 16.44
CA SER A 570 -9.83 0.16 17.87
C SER A 570 -9.00 -1.08 18.23
N ARG A 571 -8.68 -1.95 17.26
CA ARG A 571 -7.84 -3.16 17.43
C ARG A 571 -6.85 -3.43 16.31
N SER A 572 -6.79 -2.60 15.26
CA SER A 572 -5.95 -2.86 14.07
C SER A 572 -4.86 -1.80 13.91
N ASN A 573 -3.62 -2.26 13.80
CA ASN A 573 -2.47 -1.44 13.43
C ASN A 573 -2.25 -1.50 11.92
N HIS A 574 -1.82 -0.38 11.36
CA HIS A 574 -1.31 -0.26 10.00
C HIS A 574 0.07 0.40 10.01
N ILE A 575 0.78 0.37 8.89
CA ILE A 575 2.09 1.01 8.74
C ILE A 575 2.27 1.51 7.31
N VAL A 576 2.78 2.74 7.20
CA VAL A 576 3.05 3.45 5.94
C VAL A 576 4.52 3.89 5.90
N THR A 577 5.05 4.16 4.70
CA THR A 577 6.45 4.61 4.55
C THR A 577 6.51 6.13 4.63
N LEU A 578 7.36 6.71 5.47
CA LEU A 578 7.50 8.16 5.66
C LEU A 578 8.70 8.68 4.88
N TRP A 579 8.43 9.57 3.93
CA TRP A 579 9.41 10.18 3.01
C TRP A 579 9.84 11.59 3.41
N GLY A 580 9.08 12.29 4.26
CA GLY A 580 9.49 13.59 4.78
C GLY A 580 8.65 14.08 5.96
N ALA A 581 9.16 15.10 6.65
CA ALA A 581 8.54 15.73 7.80
C ALA A 581 8.53 17.26 7.67
N GLU A 582 7.35 17.88 7.83
CA GLU A 582 7.10 19.32 7.72
C GLU A 582 7.08 19.98 9.11
N TYR A 583 7.77 21.11 9.25
CA TYR A 583 7.88 21.88 10.48
C TYR A 583 7.46 23.34 10.30
N ASP A 584 6.89 23.93 11.36
CA ASP A 584 6.56 25.36 11.43
C ASP A 584 7.75 26.24 11.84
N LEU A 585 7.51 27.56 11.92
CA LEU A 585 8.46 28.58 12.39
C LEU A 585 8.86 28.48 13.87
N ASN A 586 8.28 27.54 14.63
CA ASN A 586 8.66 27.19 15.99
C ASN A 586 9.43 25.85 16.04
N GLY A 587 9.68 25.22 14.88
CA GLY A 587 10.30 23.90 14.78
C GLY A 587 9.39 22.76 15.26
N LYS A 588 8.07 22.96 15.30
CA LYS A 588 7.06 21.96 15.67
C LYS A 588 6.58 21.19 14.45
N LEU A 589 6.48 19.86 14.59
CA LEU A 589 6.02 18.97 13.53
C LEU A 589 4.56 19.28 13.14
N LYS A 590 4.32 19.54 11.86
CA LYS A 590 3.02 19.93 11.30
C LYS A 590 2.43 18.88 10.38
N ALA A 591 3.24 18.22 9.57
CA ALA A 591 2.80 17.15 8.69
C ALA A 591 3.90 16.14 8.42
N VAL A 592 3.51 15.01 7.84
CA VAL A 592 4.41 14.02 7.26
C VAL A 592 3.92 13.63 5.88
N TYR A 593 4.85 13.22 5.03
CA TYR A 593 4.58 12.77 3.67
C TYR A 593 4.86 11.27 3.58
N VAL A 594 3.89 10.50 3.08
CA VAL A 594 3.92 9.02 3.16
C VAL A 594 3.46 8.35 1.86
N SER A 595 3.90 7.11 1.61
CA SER A 595 3.23 6.17 0.70
C SER A 595 2.54 5.06 1.50
N ASP A 596 1.37 4.62 1.04
CA ASP A 596 0.49 3.69 1.75
C ASP A 596 0.07 2.52 0.86
N SER A 597 0.55 1.32 1.18
CA SER A 597 0.32 0.11 0.39
C SER A 597 -1.15 -0.30 0.20
N ASP A 598 -2.06 0.32 0.95
CA ASP A 598 -3.50 0.02 0.97
C ASP A 598 -4.30 0.92 0.01
N ASP A 599 -3.62 1.78 -0.77
CA ASP A 599 -4.22 2.66 -1.77
C ASP A 599 -4.17 2.14 -3.21
N GLN A 600 -3.89 0.85 -3.38
CA GLN A 600 -3.80 0.16 -4.67
C GLN A 600 -5.02 0.34 -5.60
N ASP A 601 -6.20 0.67 -5.06
CA ASP A 601 -7.44 0.90 -5.81
C ASP A 601 -7.79 2.40 -5.97
N GLU A 602 -7.01 3.31 -5.36
CA GLU A 602 -7.13 4.76 -5.53
C GLU A 602 -6.50 5.21 -6.86
N ARG A 603 -7.09 6.19 -7.54
CA ARG A 603 -6.60 6.68 -8.84
C ARG A 603 -5.70 7.90 -8.66
N ASN A 604 -4.55 7.89 -9.33
CA ASN A 604 -3.60 9.02 -9.36
C ASN A 604 -3.09 9.39 -7.96
N VAL A 605 -2.86 8.37 -7.13
CA VAL A 605 -2.32 8.48 -5.77
C VAL A 605 -0.91 7.91 -5.74
N GLY A 606 -0.17 8.28 -4.70
CA GLY A 606 1.17 7.78 -4.39
C GLY A 606 1.62 8.42 -3.07
N MET A 607 2.23 9.60 -3.13
CA MET A 607 2.61 10.30 -1.89
C MET A 607 1.44 11.11 -1.34
N LYS A 608 1.06 10.84 -0.09
CA LYS A 608 0.01 11.52 0.70
C LYS A 608 0.62 12.41 1.77
N ARG A 609 0.06 13.61 2.00
CA ARG A 609 0.41 14.46 3.14
C ARG A 609 -0.63 14.33 4.26
N TYR A 610 -0.20 13.89 5.44
CA TYR A 610 -1.03 13.85 6.65
C TYR A 610 -0.64 14.93 7.65
N GLU A 611 -1.61 15.66 8.21
CA GLU A 611 -1.32 16.56 9.34
C GLU A 611 -0.97 15.72 10.58
N ILE A 612 0.08 16.15 11.31
CA ILE A 612 0.38 15.61 12.64
C ILE A 612 -0.16 16.56 13.71
N ARG A 613 -1.08 16.05 14.53
CA ARG A 613 -1.74 16.79 15.62
C ARG A 613 -1.25 16.33 16.98
N ASN A 614 -1.15 17.29 17.90
CA ASN A 614 -0.95 17.03 19.33
C ASN A 614 -2.32 16.97 20.03
N VAL A 615 -2.82 15.77 20.33
CA VAL A 615 -4.09 15.56 21.03
C VAL A 615 -3.80 14.96 22.40
N GLY A 616 -3.74 15.83 23.42
CA GLY A 616 -3.45 15.42 24.80
C GLY A 616 -2.04 14.86 24.99
N GLY A 617 -1.04 15.40 24.29
CA GLY A 617 0.34 14.92 24.28
C GLY A 617 0.61 13.80 23.27
N ARG A 618 -0.42 13.24 22.64
CA ARG A 618 -0.30 12.14 21.66
C ARG A 618 -0.23 12.68 20.24
N ALA A 619 0.66 12.10 19.44
CA ALA A 619 0.72 12.33 18.01
C ALA A 619 -0.44 11.61 17.31
N LYS A 620 -1.16 12.32 16.44
CA LYS A 620 -2.16 11.75 15.55
C LYS A 620 -1.96 12.19 14.10
N LEU A 621 -2.01 11.24 13.16
CA LEU A 621 -2.14 11.47 11.73
C LEU A 621 -3.60 11.80 11.42
N SER A 622 -3.89 12.87 10.66
CA SER A 622 -5.26 13.24 10.33
C SER A 622 -5.40 13.99 9.01
N THR A 623 -6.55 13.79 8.36
CA THR A 623 -7.10 14.58 7.24
C THR A 623 -8.43 15.25 7.61
N ASN A 624 -9.01 14.99 8.79
CA ASN A 624 -10.30 15.55 9.20
C ASN A 624 -10.15 17.02 9.59
N GLU A 625 -10.66 17.96 8.81
CA GLU A 625 -10.55 19.39 9.12
C GLU A 625 -11.53 19.86 10.20
N THR A 626 -12.69 19.22 10.32
CA THR A 626 -13.74 19.63 11.27
C THR A 626 -13.41 19.25 12.72
N ASP A 627 -13.07 18.00 12.98
CA ASP A 627 -12.70 17.51 14.32
C ASP A 627 -11.18 17.48 14.48
N LYS A 628 -10.64 18.53 15.12
CA LYS A 628 -9.21 18.62 15.44
C LYS A 628 -8.72 17.61 16.49
N SER A 629 -9.62 16.85 17.13
CA SER A 629 -9.29 15.70 17.99
C SER A 629 -9.24 14.36 17.24
N ALA A 630 -9.86 14.28 16.06
CA ALA A 630 -9.88 13.09 15.21
C ALA A 630 -8.53 12.85 14.52
N GLY A 631 -8.25 11.56 14.26
CA GLY A 631 -7.02 11.08 13.63
C GLY A 631 -6.55 9.74 14.21
N ALA A 632 -5.67 9.08 13.47
CA ALA A 632 -5.03 7.81 13.85
C ALA A 632 -3.85 8.08 14.79
N GLU A 633 -3.86 7.46 15.98
CA GLU A 633 -2.75 7.58 16.94
C GLU A 633 -1.50 6.89 16.40
N VAL A 634 -0.36 7.59 16.43
CA VAL A 634 0.95 7.07 16.01
C VAL A 634 1.42 6.00 17.01
N GLY A 635 1.95 4.90 16.46
CA GLY A 635 2.49 3.77 17.20
C GLY A 635 4.02 3.78 17.22
N TYR A 636 4.63 2.82 16.53
CA TYR A 636 6.08 2.69 16.45
C TYR A 636 6.64 3.32 15.17
N LEU A 637 7.88 3.80 15.26
CA LEU A 637 8.73 4.13 14.13
C LEU A 637 9.68 2.95 13.91
N HIS A 638 9.77 2.48 12.67
CA HIS A 638 10.69 1.46 12.21
C HIS A 638 11.73 2.17 11.36
N ILE A 639 13.01 1.99 11.66
CA ILE A 639 14.09 2.83 11.12
C ILE A 639 15.03 1.95 10.32
N LEU A 640 15.58 2.47 9.21
CA LEU A 640 16.68 1.87 8.48
C LEU A 640 17.74 2.94 8.15
N TYR A 641 19.01 2.64 8.45
CA TYR A 641 20.17 3.47 8.13
C TYR A 641 21.00 2.86 6.99
N GLN A 642 21.86 3.66 6.36
CA GLN A 642 22.60 3.28 5.15
C GLN A 642 23.69 2.22 5.39
N GLY A 643 24.37 2.21 6.54
CA GLY A 643 25.45 1.25 6.83
C GLY A 643 26.79 1.55 6.15
N THR A 644 27.03 2.81 5.76
CA THR A 644 28.20 3.23 4.97
C THR A 644 29.55 2.97 5.65
N ASN A 645 29.62 2.97 6.99
CA ASN A 645 30.86 2.69 7.72
C ASN A 645 31.24 1.21 7.65
N GLN A 646 30.24 0.33 7.76
CA GLN A 646 30.37 -1.12 7.69
C GLN A 646 30.78 -1.53 6.26
N TRP A 647 30.15 -0.95 5.24
CA TRP A 647 30.57 -1.07 3.84
C TRP A 647 32.03 -0.65 3.63
N ASN A 648 32.43 0.53 4.12
CA ASN A 648 33.81 1.00 4.03
C ASN A 648 34.80 0.06 4.73
N ASN A 649 34.43 -0.51 5.88
CA ASN A 649 35.27 -1.48 6.59
C ASN A 649 35.38 -2.82 5.86
N TYR A 650 34.35 -3.25 5.14
CA TYR A 650 34.34 -4.50 4.36
C TYR A 650 35.16 -4.44 3.05
N PHE A 651 35.36 -3.23 2.51
CA PHE A 651 36.11 -2.98 1.28
C PHE A 651 37.50 -2.34 1.49
N ARG A 652 37.92 -2.17 2.74
CA ARG A 652 39.33 -1.89 3.13
C ARG A 652 40.15 -3.18 3.09
#